data_AF-A0A1G9KRM9-F1
#
_entry.id   AF-A0A1G9KRM9-F1
#
_cell.length_a   1.000
_cell.length_b   1.000
_cell.length_c   1.000
_cell.angle_alpha   90.00
_cell.angle_beta   90.00
_cell.angle_gamma   90.00
#
_symmetry.space_group_name_H-M   'P 1'
#
loop_
_entity.id
_entity.type
_entity.pdbx_description
1 polymer ?
#
loop_
_entity_poly.entity_id
_entity_poly.type
_entity_poly.pdbx_seq_one_letter_code
_entity_poly.pdbx_strand_id
1 'polypeptide(L)'
;MNPNYSDMYKSLRWAAFSFFIASSAFAQKPDDPVLMTIGPKKVTAGEFLYHFRKNPVGADSLNESAGVRDYLPLFINYKLKVLAGESQGIDTTAAFREELAGYRKVSAQSFMTDKQVTEALVKEAYDRLKEEINASHILLEVAPNASPDDTLRVYNQAMGLRDRLLKGEKFEDLAKEFSKDPYAAQNGGQLGWFTALQMVYPFETTAYKTKKGEISLPVRTRFGYHLIRVNDRRTSQGNIQVAHLFVRVDPNSSEADKMTAKTKIEEAYGELQRGVSFDQVVKQFSEDGSTRNAGGVMQPFGTGKMLPAFEEAAFALKKENAYSAPFQTQYGWHILKLVKRIPTPDYEEMAGYLRTKVQSDDRSNVSKSAVLRRIKKENGFEENTTALSAALEKATPQLAEGKWQPVPDPNLNGQLLFRIKDQVYRVEDFFRYVVKNQRPQAGASPKALMQNLYAAYADERNLEYEEAHLEEKNEDFRSLIQEYHDGILLFQMLEENVQAKSIQDTTGQRQFYERNKLQYQLPPRVFATVLDAASRPVLDQAQRILAKKPYVLNRKFADLTFPKGQTRLTDAQREKLFDLIVILSKNADYQVEISGHADASEADSCSAGRLKSVVSHLVKKGNISPVRIIEIDESKFKPASPTDKDKNRRVTFMLSTNARQDVVRQFNSAKPNTLVLQEGYFQKGENKYIDAAAWKVGKQTLEKGGRTVLLDIQKVDPARVKTLAEARGQVINEYQLYLEKNWVTDLKNRFKVSVNEEELKKLK
;
A
#
# COMPACT_ATOMS: atom_id res chain seq x y z
N MET A 1 -13.37 -14.09 26.07
CA MET A 1 -12.30 -14.26 25.06
C MET A 1 -11.00 -13.87 25.74
N ASN A 2 -10.12 -14.83 26.03
CA ASN A 2 -8.86 -14.59 26.73
C ASN A 2 -7.74 -14.44 25.67
N PRO A 3 -6.93 -13.36 25.65
CA PRO A 3 -6.09 -13.05 24.48
C PRO A 3 -4.79 -13.87 24.37
N ASN A 4 -4.38 -14.60 25.41
CA ASN A 4 -2.97 -14.98 25.59
C ASN A 4 -2.44 -16.24 24.86
N TYR A 5 -3.18 -16.85 23.94
CA TYR A 5 -2.69 -18.07 23.26
C TYR A 5 -2.72 -18.00 21.72
N SER A 6 -3.22 -16.89 21.17
CA SER A 6 -3.19 -16.57 19.73
C SER A 6 -1.79 -16.19 19.24
N ASP A 7 -0.94 -15.67 20.12
CA ASP A 7 0.26 -14.94 19.71
C ASP A 7 1.48 -15.83 19.47
N MET A 8 1.52 -17.04 20.05
CA MET A 8 2.64 -17.98 19.87
C MET A 8 2.65 -18.69 18.50
N TYR A 9 1.48 -18.81 17.84
CA TYR A 9 1.37 -19.36 16.48
C TYR A 9 1.25 -18.28 15.41
N LYS A 10 0.74 -17.09 15.75
CA LYS A 10 0.90 -15.91 14.91
C LYS A 10 2.36 -15.51 14.79
N SER A 11 3.18 -15.65 15.84
CA SER A 11 4.62 -15.39 15.76
C SER A 11 5.36 -16.34 14.83
N LEU A 12 4.98 -17.63 14.71
CA LEU A 12 5.58 -18.53 13.72
C LEU A 12 5.18 -18.20 12.27
N ARG A 13 3.94 -17.75 12.05
CA ARG A 13 3.47 -17.30 10.72
C ARG A 13 4.06 -15.94 10.31
N TRP A 14 4.36 -15.07 11.28
CA TRP A 14 5.01 -13.77 11.04
C TRP A 14 6.54 -13.85 10.98
N ALA A 15 7.16 -14.77 11.73
CA ALA A 15 8.60 -15.03 11.64
C ALA A 15 9.01 -15.62 10.27
N ALA A 16 8.08 -16.28 9.56
CA ALA A 16 8.31 -16.72 8.19
C ALA A 16 8.29 -15.58 7.15
N PHE A 17 7.77 -14.38 7.48
CA PHE A 17 7.50 -13.33 6.49
C PHE A 17 8.10 -11.95 6.80
N SER A 18 8.83 -11.78 7.91
CA SER A 18 9.54 -10.54 8.23
C SER A 18 11.05 -10.77 8.22
N PHE A 19 11.65 -10.85 7.03
CA PHE A 19 13.10 -10.97 6.89
C PHE A 19 13.72 -9.61 6.56
N PHE A 20 14.40 -9.02 7.54
CA PHE A 20 15.41 -8.02 7.26
C PHE A 20 16.64 -8.73 6.68
N ILE A 21 16.97 -8.43 5.41
CA ILE A 21 18.20 -8.87 4.77
C ILE A 21 19.35 -8.01 5.33
N ALA A 22 19.87 -8.37 6.50
CA ALA A 22 21.18 -7.89 6.94
C ALA A 22 22.25 -8.70 6.20
N SER A 23 22.88 -8.08 5.20
CA SER A 23 23.95 -8.70 4.41
C SER A 23 25.25 -8.63 5.21
N SER A 24 25.43 -9.52 6.18
CA SER A 24 26.76 -9.78 6.73
C SER A 24 27.42 -10.82 5.83
N ALA A 25 28.38 -10.38 5.01
CA ALA A 25 29.18 -11.26 4.17
C ALA A 25 29.84 -12.34 5.02
N PHE A 26 29.34 -13.57 4.94
CA PHE A 26 30.07 -14.72 5.43
C PHE A 26 30.92 -15.26 4.29
N ALA A 27 32.23 -15.27 4.52
CA ALA A 27 33.17 -16.03 3.72
C ALA A 27 33.36 -17.38 4.40
N GLN A 28 33.17 -18.46 3.64
CA GLN A 28 33.43 -19.82 4.10
C GLN A 28 34.90 -19.89 4.54
N LYS A 29 35.11 -20.05 5.84
CA LYS A 29 36.42 -20.44 6.34
C LYS A 29 36.65 -21.89 5.84
N PRO A 30 37.82 -22.22 5.27
CA PRO A 30 38.15 -23.57 4.83
C PRO A 30 37.99 -24.67 5.91
N ASP A 31 37.84 -24.27 7.18
CA ASP A 31 37.61 -25.12 8.35
C ASP A 31 36.23 -24.83 8.99
N ASP A 32 35.11 -25.12 8.32
CA ASP A 32 33.79 -25.13 8.98
C ASP A 32 33.51 -26.53 9.57
N PRO A 33 33.68 -26.73 10.89
CA PRO A 33 33.62 -28.05 11.48
C PRO A 33 32.19 -28.61 11.51
N VAL A 34 32.07 -29.93 11.42
CA VAL A 34 30.79 -30.62 11.60
C VAL A 34 30.37 -30.51 13.07
N LEU A 35 29.28 -29.77 13.31
CA LEU A 35 28.71 -29.57 14.63
C LEU A 35 27.85 -30.76 15.05
N MET A 36 27.06 -31.30 14.13
CA MET A 36 26.19 -32.44 14.41
C MET A 36 25.89 -33.27 13.16
N THR A 37 25.44 -34.49 13.36
CA THR A 37 24.91 -35.37 12.31
C THR A 37 23.47 -35.75 12.63
N ILE A 38 22.58 -35.69 11.64
CA ILE A 38 21.18 -36.08 11.75
C ILE A 38 20.90 -37.10 10.65
N GLY A 39 20.82 -38.38 11.02
CA GLY A 39 20.79 -39.48 10.05
C GLY A 39 22.05 -39.45 9.16
N PRO A 40 21.92 -39.44 7.82
CA PRO A 40 23.06 -39.35 6.91
C PRO A 40 23.57 -37.92 6.70
N LYS A 41 22.84 -36.89 7.16
CA LYS A 41 23.18 -35.48 6.91
C LYS A 41 24.16 -34.97 7.97
N LYS A 42 25.16 -34.21 7.51
CA LYS A 42 26.09 -33.46 8.36
C LYS A 42 25.65 -32.00 8.39
N VAL A 43 25.65 -31.40 9.57
CA VAL A 43 25.34 -29.98 9.79
C VAL A 43 26.61 -29.33 10.35
N THR A 44 27.04 -28.23 9.75
CA THR A 44 28.24 -27.52 10.17
C THR A 44 27.95 -26.46 11.24
N ALA A 45 29.00 -25.98 11.90
CA ALA A 45 28.89 -24.87 12.86
C ALA A 45 28.39 -23.58 12.19
N GLY A 46 28.87 -23.28 10.98
CA GLY A 46 28.45 -22.13 10.19
C GLY A 46 26.95 -22.14 9.87
N GLU A 47 26.43 -23.29 9.40
CA GLU A 47 25.00 -23.47 9.13
C GLU A 47 24.15 -23.22 10.38
N PHE A 48 24.52 -23.83 11.50
CA PHE A 48 23.80 -23.65 12.76
C PHE A 48 23.81 -22.18 13.23
N LEU A 49 24.97 -21.51 13.18
CA LEU A 49 25.09 -20.11 13.59
C LEU A 49 24.30 -19.15 12.68
N TYR A 50 24.24 -19.43 11.37
CA TYR A 50 23.43 -18.66 10.44
C TYR A 50 21.95 -18.66 10.85
N HIS A 51 21.39 -19.82 11.19
CA HIS A 51 20.02 -19.93 11.67
C HIS A 51 19.82 -19.35 13.08
N PHE A 52 20.78 -19.55 13.98
CA PHE A 52 20.71 -19.02 15.35
C PHE A 52 20.60 -17.50 15.38
N ARG A 53 21.45 -16.79 14.62
CA ARG A 53 21.49 -15.31 14.60
C ARG A 53 20.23 -14.67 14.02
N LYS A 54 19.53 -15.39 13.13
CA LYS A 54 18.27 -14.93 12.53
C LYS A 54 17.04 -15.16 13.41
N ASN A 55 17.15 -15.97 14.46
CA ASN A 55 16.06 -16.20 15.39
C ASN A 55 15.93 -15.02 16.38
N PRO A 56 14.71 -14.52 16.70
CA PRO A 56 14.50 -13.54 17.78
C PRO A 56 15.20 -13.89 19.10
N VAL A 57 15.29 -15.18 19.45
CA VAL A 57 16.06 -15.64 20.62
C VAL A 57 17.55 -15.33 20.48
N GLY A 58 18.13 -15.44 19.28
CA GLY A 58 19.52 -15.07 19.01
C GLY A 58 19.77 -13.56 18.90
N ALA A 59 18.73 -12.77 18.58
CA ALA A 59 18.83 -11.31 18.47
C ALA A 59 18.96 -10.61 19.84
N ASP A 60 18.27 -11.12 20.87
CA ASP A 60 18.34 -10.59 22.24
C ASP A 60 19.42 -11.26 23.10
N SER A 61 19.92 -12.44 22.69
CA SER A 61 20.88 -13.27 23.47
C SER A 61 22.32 -13.22 22.96
N LEU A 62 22.69 -12.18 22.20
CA LEU A 62 23.99 -12.06 21.50
C LEU A 62 25.25 -12.21 22.39
N ASN A 63 25.10 -12.25 23.71
CA ASN A 63 26.20 -12.31 24.67
C ASN A 63 26.17 -13.54 25.60
N GLU A 64 25.27 -14.51 25.43
CA GLU A 64 25.17 -15.66 26.35
C GLU A 64 25.24 -17.02 25.66
N SER A 65 26.28 -17.79 26.01
CA SER A 65 26.42 -19.22 25.67
C SER A 65 25.21 -20.11 26.06
N ALA A 66 24.33 -19.61 26.94
CA ALA A 66 23.05 -20.24 27.27
C ALA A 66 22.08 -20.27 26.07
N GLY A 67 22.00 -19.18 25.29
CA GLY A 67 21.10 -19.08 24.14
C GLY A 67 21.40 -20.10 23.04
N VAL A 68 22.67 -20.40 22.80
CA VAL A 68 23.10 -21.43 21.83
C VAL A 68 22.62 -22.82 22.24
N ARG A 69 22.76 -23.18 23.52
CA ARG A 69 22.34 -24.49 24.04
C ARG A 69 20.83 -24.65 24.07
N ASP A 70 20.09 -23.59 24.39
CA ASP A 70 18.64 -23.61 24.43
C ASP A 70 18.03 -23.69 23.02
N TYR A 71 18.70 -23.12 22.02
CA TYR A 71 18.26 -23.18 20.64
C TYR A 71 18.55 -24.54 19.97
N LEU A 72 19.61 -25.24 20.38
CA LEU A 72 20.04 -26.49 19.75
C LEU A 72 18.93 -27.56 19.64
N PRO A 73 18.14 -27.88 20.67
CA PRO A 73 17.02 -28.82 20.54
C PRO A 73 15.96 -28.39 19.53
N LEU A 74 15.68 -27.09 19.42
CA LEU A 74 14.72 -26.55 18.46
C LEU A 74 15.23 -26.73 17.03
N PHE A 75 16.52 -26.44 16.80
CA PHE A 75 17.18 -26.63 15.52
C PHE A 75 17.22 -28.10 15.09
N ILE A 76 17.56 -29.01 16.01
CA ILE A 76 17.53 -30.46 15.76
C ILE A 76 16.12 -30.92 15.37
N ASN A 77 15.10 -30.51 16.12
CA ASN A 77 13.70 -30.86 15.81
C ASN A 77 13.27 -30.34 14.44
N TYR A 78 13.70 -29.13 14.07
CA TYR A 78 13.48 -28.56 12.75
C TYR A 78 14.13 -29.42 11.65
N LYS A 79 15.43 -29.69 11.74
CA LYS A 79 16.16 -30.48 10.73
C LYS A 79 15.66 -31.92 10.62
N LEU A 80 15.18 -32.53 11.71
CA LEU A 80 14.53 -33.84 11.67
C LEU A 80 13.28 -33.85 10.80
N LYS A 81 12.44 -32.80 10.88
CA LYS A 81 11.22 -32.67 10.07
C LYS A 81 11.55 -32.44 8.60
N VAL A 82 12.57 -31.63 8.32
CA VAL A 82 13.10 -31.42 6.97
C VAL A 82 13.57 -32.73 6.37
N LEU A 83 14.45 -33.46 7.08
CA LEU A 83 14.97 -34.77 6.65
C LEU A 83 13.86 -35.79 6.43
N ALA A 84 12.77 -35.73 7.20
CA ALA A 84 11.62 -36.59 6.99
C ALA A 84 10.97 -36.34 5.62
N GLY A 85 10.81 -35.07 5.22
CA GLY A 85 10.29 -34.70 3.90
C GLY A 85 11.23 -35.08 2.75
N GLU A 86 12.53 -34.83 2.89
CA GLU A 86 13.56 -35.29 1.93
C GLU A 86 13.52 -36.82 1.78
N SER A 87 13.37 -37.57 2.88
CA SER A 87 13.32 -39.04 2.84
C SER A 87 12.10 -39.60 2.12
N GLN A 88 11.07 -38.78 1.93
CA GLN A 88 9.86 -39.11 1.18
C GLN A 88 9.94 -38.63 -0.28
N GLY A 89 11.02 -37.96 -0.67
CA GLY A 89 11.22 -37.42 -2.02
C GLY A 89 10.33 -36.22 -2.33
N ILE A 90 9.81 -35.52 -1.31
CA ILE A 90 8.93 -34.36 -1.50
C ILE A 90 9.66 -33.23 -2.24
N ASP A 91 10.93 -33.01 -1.91
CA ASP A 91 11.86 -32.10 -2.56
C ASP A 91 12.12 -32.43 -4.04
N THR A 92 11.85 -33.68 -4.43
CA THR A 92 11.98 -34.16 -5.82
C THR A 92 10.68 -34.05 -6.63
N THR A 93 9.60 -33.51 -6.05
CA THR A 93 8.34 -33.31 -6.78
C THR A 93 8.42 -32.09 -7.72
N ALA A 94 7.60 -32.08 -8.78
CA ALA A 94 7.54 -30.95 -9.69
C ALA A 94 7.05 -29.67 -8.99
N ALA A 95 5.99 -29.79 -8.18
CA ALA A 95 5.41 -28.68 -7.43
C ALA A 95 6.43 -28.03 -6.49
N PHE A 96 7.21 -28.82 -5.75
CA PHE A 96 8.26 -28.31 -4.86
C PHE A 96 9.35 -27.57 -5.64
N ARG A 97 9.86 -28.16 -6.73
CA ARG A 97 10.90 -27.53 -7.55
C ARG A 97 10.43 -26.22 -8.17
N GLU A 98 9.18 -26.17 -8.64
CA GLU A 98 8.60 -24.94 -9.21
C GLU A 98 8.45 -23.84 -8.16
N GLU A 99 7.99 -24.18 -6.95
CA GLU A 99 7.88 -23.23 -5.85
C GLU A 99 9.26 -22.68 -5.44
N LEU A 100 10.25 -23.57 -5.23
CA LEU A 100 11.61 -23.18 -4.88
C LEU A 100 12.28 -22.35 -5.98
N ALA A 101 12.09 -22.71 -7.25
CA ALA A 101 12.60 -21.95 -8.39
C ALA A 101 12.01 -20.53 -8.45
N GLY A 102 10.74 -20.36 -8.03
CA GLY A 102 10.11 -19.05 -7.87
C GLY A 102 10.84 -18.17 -6.85
N TYR A 103 11.07 -18.68 -5.63
CA TYR A 103 11.80 -17.94 -4.60
C TYR A 103 13.24 -17.64 -5.00
N ARG A 104 13.90 -18.62 -5.63
CA ARG A 104 15.26 -18.47 -6.16
C ARG A 104 15.35 -17.32 -7.15
N LYS A 105 14.47 -17.29 -8.15
CA LYS A 105 14.47 -16.27 -9.20
C LYS A 105 14.30 -14.85 -8.65
N VAL A 106 13.38 -14.66 -7.71
CA VAL A 106 13.16 -13.34 -7.09
C VAL A 106 14.38 -12.93 -6.24
N SER A 107 14.91 -13.87 -5.46
CA SER A 107 16.04 -13.59 -4.56
C SER A 107 17.32 -13.26 -5.34
N ALA A 108 17.59 -13.98 -6.43
CA ALA A 108 18.79 -13.81 -7.27
C ALA A 108 18.97 -12.37 -7.74
N GLN A 109 17.89 -11.66 -8.08
CA GLN A 109 17.94 -10.27 -8.55
C GLN A 109 18.69 -9.34 -7.58
N SER A 110 18.51 -9.51 -6.27
CA SER A 110 19.15 -8.67 -5.27
C SER A 110 20.67 -8.92 -5.15
N PHE A 111 21.11 -10.14 -5.41
CA PHE A 111 22.52 -10.55 -5.40
C PHE A 111 23.23 -10.20 -6.72
N MET A 112 22.46 -10.02 -7.79
CA MET A 112 22.91 -9.60 -9.12
C MET A 112 23.04 -8.08 -9.28
N THR A 113 22.99 -7.32 -8.17
CA THR A 113 23.21 -5.86 -8.18
C THR A 113 24.53 -5.49 -7.52
N ASP A 114 25.17 -4.43 -7.99
CA ASP A 114 26.35 -3.88 -7.33
C ASP A 114 25.90 -2.88 -6.27
N LYS A 115 25.81 -3.36 -5.03
CA LYS A 115 25.44 -2.54 -3.87
C LYS A 115 26.41 -1.38 -3.68
N GLN A 116 27.71 -1.60 -3.88
CA GLN A 116 28.73 -0.59 -3.64
C GLN A 116 28.62 0.57 -4.63
N VAL A 117 28.44 0.27 -5.92
CA VAL A 117 28.17 1.28 -6.95
C VAL A 117 26.85 2.01 -6.70
N THR A 118 25.82 1.27 -6.29
CA THR A 118 24.51 1.86 -5.97
C THR A 118 24.61 2.83 -4.81
N GLU A 119 25.25 2.45 -3.70
CA GLU A 119 25.46 3.34 -2.54
C GLU A 119 26.33 4.55 -2.89
N ALA A 120 27.36 4.37 -3.73
CA ALA A 120 28.17 5.49 -4.21
C ALA A 120 27.34 6.50 -5.01
N LEU A 121 26.44 6.03 -5.89
CA LEU A 121 25.52 6.88 -6.64
C LEU A 121 24.47 7.56 -5.76
N VAL A 122 23.98 6.87 -4.72
CA VAL A 122 23.06 7.44 -3.72
C VAL A 122 23.74 8.56 -2.96
N LYS A 123 24.98 8.33 -2.49
CA LYS A 123 25.77 9.35 -1.82
C LYS A 123 26.10 10.52 -2.73
N GLU A 124 26.47 10.27 -3.98
CA GLU A 124 26.70 11.33 -4.96
C GLU A 124 25.44 12.18 -5.18
N ALA A 125 24.28 11.54 -5.38
CA ALA A 125 23.01 12.24 -5.55
C ALA A 125 22.69 13.12 -4.33
N TYR A 126 22.91 12.60 -3.11
CA TYR A 126 22.74 13.37 -1.89
C TYR A 126 23.69 14.56 -1.79
N ASP A 127 24.98 14.36 -2.09
CA ASP A 127 25.96 15.43 -2.02
C ASP A 127 25.67 16.52 -3.06
N ARG A 128 25.16 16.14 -4.24
CA ARG A 128 24.70 17.10 -5.27
C ARG A 128 23.42 17.83 -4.86
N LEU A 129 22.50 17.22 -4.11
CA LEU A 129 21.30 17.90 -3.59
C LEU A 129 21.61 19.09 -2.66
N LYS A 130 22.82 19.18 -2.13
CA LYS A 130 23.30 20.31 -1.32
C LYS A 130 23.66 21.54 -2.15
N GLU A 131 23.74 21.40 -3.47
CA GLU A 131 24.03 22.48 -4.41
C GLU A 131 22.92 22.59 -5.47
N GLU A 132 22.69 23.80 -5.94
CA GLU A 132 21.82 24.10 -7.06
C GLU A 132 22.62 24.79 -8.15
N ILE A 133 22.29 24.49 -9.41
CA ILE A 133 23.01 24.97 -10.57
C ILE A 133 22.07 25.79 -11.45
N ASN A 134 22.51 26.97 -11.87
CA ASN A 134 21.90 27.71 -12.96
C ASN A 134 22.69 27.44 -14.24
N ALA A 135 22.04 26.95 -15.29
CA ALA A 135 22.73 26.68 -16.55
C ALA A 135 21.94 27.12 -17.79
N SER A 136 22.67 27.26 -18.88
CA SER A 136 22.12 27.33 -20.23
C SER A 136 22.62 26.14 -21.06
N HIS A 137 21.82 25.69 -22.03
CA HIS A 137 22.21 24.58 -22.90
C HIS A 137 21.85 24.76 -24.37
N ILE A 138 22.58 24.05 -25.24
CA ILE A 138 22.30 23.86 -26.67
C ILE A 138 22.23 22.37 -26.94
N LEU A 139 21.10 21.89 -27.46
CA LEU A 139 20.91 20.50 -27.88
C LEU A 139 21.09 20.37 -29.39
N LEU A 140 22.03 19.52 -29.83
CA LEU A 140 22.06 19.00 -31.20
C LEU A 140 21.53 17.57 -31.20
N GLU A 141 20.39 17.36 -31.86
CA GLU A 141 19.67 16.08 -31.84
C GLU A 141 20.44 14.97 -32.56
N VAL A 142 20.55 13.81 -31.89
CA VAL A 142 21.09 12.57 -32.47
C VAL A 142 20.32 11.40 -31.87
N ALA A 143 19.70 10.59 -32.71
CA ALA A 143 19.00 9.38 -32.27
C ALA A 143 19.94 8.45 -31.48
N PRO A 144 19.48 7.74 -30.42
CA PRO A 144 20.31 6.84 -29.62
C PRO A 144 21.11 5.82 -30.45
N ASN A 145 20.50 5.30 -31.53
CA ASN A 145 21.05 4.26 -32.41
C ASN A 145 21.49 4.82 -33.78
N ALA A 146 21.89 6.09 -33.82
CA ALA A 146 22.45 6.71 -35.01
C ALA A 146 23.75 5.99 -35.43
N SER A 147 24.08 6.09 -36.72
CA SER A 147 25.35 5.55 -37.23
C SER A 147 26.55 6.23 -36.54
N PRO A 148 27.71 5.55 -36.46
CA PRO A 148 28.94 6.19 -35.99
C PRO A 148 29.27 7.48 -36.76
N ASP A 149 29.04 7.50 -38.08
CA ASP A 149 29.30 8.67 -38.93
C ASP A 149 28.36 9.84 -38.59
N ASP A 150 27.06 9.58 -38.41
CA ASP A 150 26.10 10.62 -37.98
C ASP A 150 26.42 11.16 -36.60
N THR A 151 26.77 10.26 -35.68
CA THR A 151 27.15 10.61 -34.31
C THR A 151 28.42 11.47 -34.31
N LEU A 152 29.42 11.13 -35.12
CA LEU A 152 30.66 11.89 -35.25
C LEU A 152 30.44 13.25 -35.92
N ARG A 153 29.60 13.31 -36.97
CA ARG A 153 29.24 14.56 -37.65
C ARG A 153 28.62 15.56 -36.69
N VAL A 154 27.64 15.14 -35.88
CA VAL A 154 26.97 16.04 -34.92
C VAL A 154 27.88 16.37 -33.74
N TYR A 155 28.75 15.46 -33.30
CA TYR A 155 29.79 15.77 -32.32
C TYR A 155 30.72 16.88 -32.80
N ASN A 156 31.21 16.79 -34.05
CA ASN A 156 32.07 17.80 -34.65
C ASN A 156 31.35 19.15 -34.80
N GLN A 157 30.06 19.14 -35.11
CA GLN A 157 29.23 20.34 -35.11
C GLN A 157 29.14 20.97 -33.70
N ALA A 158 28.92 20.16 -32.66
CA ALA A 158 28.91 20.64 -31.27
C ALA A 158 30.28 21.24 -30.88
N MET A 159 31.38 20.60 -31.29
CA MET A 159 32.73 21.14 -31.07
C MET A 159 32.92 22.50 -31.77
N GLY A 160 32.49 22.63 -33.02
CA GLY A 160 32.55 23.90 -33.74
C GLY A 160 31.75 25.02 -33.07
N LEU A 161 30.54 24.72 -32.56
CA LEU A 161 29.75 25.69 -31.79
C LEU A 161 30.46 26.08 -30.48
N ARG A 162 31.07 25.12 -29.79
CA ARG A 162 31.84 25.41 -28.57
C ARG A 162 33.01 26.35 -28.85
N ASP A 163 33.75 26.14 -29.94
CA ASP A 163 34.87 27.00 -30.29
C ASP A 163 34.43 28.44 -30.61
N ARG A 164 33.27 28.61 -31.25
CA ARG A 164 32.64 29.92 -31.47
C ARG A 164 32.31 30.62 -30.16
N LEU A 165 31.71 29.89 -29.21
CA LEU A 165 31.39 30.43 -27.89
C LEU A 165 32.65 30.84 -27.10
N LEU A 166 33.72 30.03 -27.18
CA LEU A 166 34.99 30.36 -26.54
C LEU A 166 35.68 31.58 -27.16
N LYS A 167 35.40 31.90 -28.42
CA LYS A 167 35.85 33.13 -29.10
C LYS A 167 35.00 34.36 -28.77
N GLY A 168 33.96 34.22 -27.95
CA GLY A 168 33.15 35.32 -27.45
C GLY A 168 31.81 35.52 -28.16
N GLU A 169 31.38 34.62 -29.04
CA GLU A 169 30.00 34.64 -29.56
C GLU A 169 29.00 34.40 -28.41
N LYS A 170 27.85 35.08 -28.47
CA LYS A 170 26.83 35.00 -27.42
C LYS A 170 26.15 33.62 -27.43
N PHE A 171 26.04 33.02 -26.26
CA PHE A 171 25.42 31.70 -26.09
C PHE A 171 23.95 31.70 -26.51
N GLU A 172 23.25 32.79 -26.20
CA GLU A 172 21.82 32.96 -26.43
C GLU A 172 21.50 32.96 -27.93
N ASP A 173 22.40 33.55 -28.74
CA ASP A 173 22.23 33.63 -30.19
C ASP A 173 22.44 32.26 -30.83
N LEU A 174 23.50 31.54 -30.45
CA LEU A 174 23.74 30.17 -30.93
C LEU A 174 22.67 29.19 -30.43
N ALA A 175 22.15 29.37 -29.22
CA ALA A 175 21.07 28.54 -28.72
C ALA A 175 19.79 28.72 -29.54
N LYS A 176 19.42 29.97 -29.87
CA LYS A 176 18.25 30.26 -30.71
C LYS A 176 18.38 29.71 -32.13
N GLU A 177 19.59 29.76 -32.69
CA GLU A 177 19.86 29.32 -34.06
C GLU A 177 19.97 27.79 -34.18
N PHE A 178 20.71 27.14 -33.27
CA PHE A 178 21.13 25.76 -33.44
C PHE A 178 20.42 24.74 -32.53
N SER A 179 19.88 25.16 -31.39
CA SER A 179 19.29 24.22 -30.45
C SER A 179 18.05 23.55 -31.04
N LYS A 180 17.97 22.22 -30.89
CA LYS A 180 16.82 21.40 -31.24
C LYS A 180 15.88 21.14 -30.07
N ASP A 181 16.23 21.63 -28.88
CA ASP A 181 15.27 21.74 -27.78
C ASP A 181 14.37 22.98 -28.03
N PRO A 182 13.05 22.82 -28.23
CA PRO A 182 12.15 23.93 -28.52
C PRO A 182 12.15 25.02 -27.45
N TYR A 183 12.33 24.66 -26.17
CA TYR A 183 12.33 25.63 -25.09
C TYR A 183 13.62 26.46 -25.09
N ALA A 184 14.78 25.79 -25.16
CA ALA A 184 16.08 26.43 -25.30
C ALA A 184 16.18 27.31 -26.55
N ALA A 185 15.64 26.86 -27.69
CA ALA A 185 15.65 27.63 -28.92
C ALA A 185 14.85 28.94 -28.81
N GLN A 186 13.84 29.00 -27.95
CA GLN A 186 13.03 30.22 -27.77
C GLN A 186 13.65 31.18 -26.75
N ASN A 187 14.21 30.67 -25.66
CA ASN A 187 14.65 31.48 -24.52
C ASN A 187 16.17 31.73 -24.46
N GLY A 188 16.92 31.40 -25.51
CA GLY A 188 18.38 31.55 -25.53
C GLY A 188 19.11 30.50 -24.70
N GLY A 189 18.53 29.31 -24.58
CA GLY A 189 19.13 28.16 -23.92
C GLY A 189 18.97 28.13 -22.40
N GLN A 190 18.27 29.09 -21.79
CA GLN A 190 18.22 29.25 -20.35
C GLN A 190 17.39 28.14 -19.69
N LEU A 191 17.99 27.36 -18.79
CA LEU A 191 17.28 26.34 -18.03
C LEU A 191 16.81 26.84 -16.66
N GLY A 192 17.37 27.95 -16.18
CA GLY A 192 17.15 28.41 -14.81
C GLY A 192 17.90 27.55 -13.80
N TRP A 193 17.46 27.62 -12.55
CA TRP A 193 18.05 26.84 -11.45
C TRP A 193 17.45 25.43 -11.41
N PHE A 194 18.30 24.43 -11.23
CA PHE A 194 17.90 23.05 -11.01
C PHE A 194 18.80 22.38 -9.96
N THR A 195 18.33 21.27 -9.42
CA THR A 195 19.10 20.41 -8.51
C THR A 195 19.21 18.97 -9.04
N ALA A 196 19.87 18.11 -8.29
CA ALA A 196 20.09 16.71 -8.66
C ALA A 196 18.76 15.97 -8.88
N LEU A 197 18.80 14.94 -9.73
CA LEU A 197 17.68 14.06 -10.11
C LEU A 197 16.59 14.73 -10.96
N GLN A 198 16.82 15.96 -11.44
CA GLN A 198 15.91 16.67 -12.35
C GLN A 198 16.30 16.54 -13.83
N MET A 199 17.59 16.32 -14.10
CA MET A 199 18.15 16.18 -15.44
C MET A 199 18.61 14.73 -15.70
N VAL A 200 18.75 14.36 -16.97
CA VAL A 200 19.36 13.07 -17.33
C VAL A 200 20.80 12.99 -16.82
N TYR A 201 21.20 11.82 -16.32
CA TYR A 201 22.41 11.69 -15.51
C TYR A 201 23.71 12.18 -16.19
N PRO A 202 23.97 11.92 -17.49
CA PRO A 202 25.16 12.45 -18.16
C PRO A 202 25.17 13.99 -18.25
N PHE A 203 24.00 14.59 -18.50
CA PHE A 203 23.84 16.05 -18.52
C PHE A 203 24.12 16.63 -17.14
N GLU A 204 23.46 16.08 -16.10
CA GLU A 204 23.65 16.53 -14.72
C GLU A 204 25.12 16.41 -14.31
N THR A 205 25.74 15.26 -14.54
CA THR A 205 27.16 15.05 -14.18
C THR A 205 28.08 16.05 -14.86
N THR A 206 27.80 16.38 -16.11
CA THR A 206 28.58 17.40 -16.85
C THR A 206 28.33 18.79 -16.29
N ALA A 207 27.08 19.15 -15.97
CA ALA A 207 26.75 20.42 -15.35
C ALA A 207 27.42 20.57 -13.98
N TYR A 208 27.37 19.56 -13.11
CA TYR A 208 28.01 19.60 -11.78
C TYR A 208 29.54 19.64 -11.84
N LYS A 209 30.16 19.12 -12.91
CA LYS A 209 31.62 19.17 -13.10
C LYS A 209 32.13 20.46 -13.75
N THR A 210 31.31 21.16 -14.54
CA THR A 210 31.71 22.36 -15.30
C THR A 210 31.75 23.59 -14.40
N LYS A 211 32.83 24.37 -14.35
CA LYS A 211 32.90 25.50 -13.39
C LYS A 211 31.94 26.63 -13.76
N LYS A 212 31.58 27.46 -12.77
CA LYS A 212 30.80 28.68 -12.99
C LYS A 212 31.48 29.56 -14.06
N GLY A 213 30.71 29.99 -15.05
CA GLY A 213 31.13 30.77 -16.21
C GLY A 213 31.68 29.96 -17.38
N GLU A 214 31.96 28.66 -17.21
CA GLU A 214 32.56 27.83 -18.25
C GLU A 214 31.52 27.10 -19.12
N ILE A 215 31.97 26.66 -20.30
CA ILE A 215 31.22 25.85 -21.24
C ILE A 215 31.83 24.45 -21.29
N SER A 216 30.98 23.44 -21.08
CA SER A 216 31.35 22.03 -21.09
C SER A 216 31.86 21.57 -22.45
N LEU A 217 32.52 20.40 -22.48
CA LEU A 217 32.63 19.63 -23.71
C LEU A 217 31.24 19.10 -24.13
N PRO A 218 31.03 18.73 -25.41
CA PRO A 218 29.79 18.08 -25.84
C PRO A 218 29.54 16.80 -25.05
N VAL A 219 28.38 16.70 -24.39
CA VAL A 219 27.98 15.49 -23.67
C VAL A 219 26.86 14.76 -24.40
N ARG A 220 27.06 13.45 -24.60
CA ARG A 220 26.06 12.57 -25.20
C ARG A 220 24.99 12.16 -24.19
N THR A 221 23.73 12.27 -24.58
CA THR A 221 22.55 11.74 -23.87
C THR A 221 21.64 11.01 -24.86
N ARG A 222 20.52 10.43 -24.42
CA ARG A 222 19.51 9.86 -25.34
C ARG A 222 18.91 10.85 -26.34
N PHE A 223 18.99 12.15 -26.10
CA PHE A 223 18.43 13.19 -26.98
C PHE A 223 19.42 13.67 -28.05
N GLY A 224 20.73 13.48 -27.84
CA GLY A 224 21.75 14.05 -28.71
C GLY A 224 22.98 14.49 -27.94
N TYR A 225 23.70 15.46 -28.51
CA TYR A 225 24.82 16.13 -27.87
C TYR A 225 24.38 17.46 -27.25
N HIS A 226 24.81 17.70 -26.02
CA HIS A 226 24.53 18.94 -25.29
C HIS A 226 25.81 19.72 -25.06
N LEU A 227 25.76 21.03 -25.30
CA LEU A 227 26.71 21.99 -24.76
C LEU A 227 26.07 22.69 -23.57
N ILE A 228 26.78 22.76 -22.45
CA ILE A 228 26.24 23.30 -21.20
C ILE A 228 27.12 24.47 -20.75
N ARG A 229 26.53 25.64 -20.53
CA ARG A 229 27.16 26.77 -19.86
C ARG A 229 26.64 26.84 -18.43
N VAL A 230 27.51 26.77 -17.44
CA VAL A 230 27.11 26.95 -16.04
C VAL A 230 27.13 28.44 -15.72
N ASN A 231 25.96 29.05 -15.55
CA ASN A 231 25.84 30.48 -15.29
C ASN A 231 26.17 30.81 -13.83
N ASP A 232 25.64 30.00 -12.89
CA ASP A 232 25.86 30.20 -11.46
C ASP A 232 25.64 28.92 -10.64
N ARG A 233 26.07 28.95 -9.37
CA ARG A 233 25.94 27.89 -8.37
C ARG A 233 25.57 28.49 -7.02
N ARG A 234 24.76 27.80 -6.23
CA ARG A 234 24.44 28.19 -4.86
C ARG A 234 24.19 26.99 -3.96
N THR A 235 24.30 27.18 -2.65
CA THR A 235 23.87 26.18 -1.67
C THR A 235 22.37 25.95 -1.78
N SER A 236 21.96 24.69 -1.63
CA SER A 236 20.56 24.27 -1.67
C SER A 236 19.71 25.08 -0.71
N GLN A 237 18.58 25.57 -1.21
CA GLN A 237 17.67 26.39 -0.41
C GLN A 237 16.60 25.54 0.29
N GLY A 238 16.66 24.21 0.12
CA GLY A 238 15.66 23.26 0.58
C GLY A 238 14.31 23.48 -0.13
N ASN A 239 13.25 23.00 0.51
CA ASN A 239 11.89 23.31 0.11
C ASN A 239 11.37 24.55 0.83
N ILE A 240 10.41 25.23 0.22
CA ILE A 240 9.70 26.37 0.78
C ILE A 240 8.21 26.13 0.69
N GLN A 241 7.48 26.51 1.73
CA GLN A 241 6.03 26.58 1.72
C GLN A 241 5.60 28.04 1.78
N VAL A 242 4.77 28.43 0.83
CA VAL A 242 4.22 29.79 0.73
C VAL A 242 2.70 29.74 0.67
N ALA A 243 2.07 30.84 1.04
CA ALA A 243 0.71 31.15 0.64
C ALA A 243 0.76 32.16 -0.49
N HIS A 244 -0.12 32.05 -1.48
CA HIS A 244 -0.19 33.00 -2.58
C HIS A 244 -1.55 33.69 -2.69
N LEU A 245 -1.50 34.92 -3.15
CA LEU A 245 -2.64 35.65 -3.70
C LEU A 245 -2.40 35.78 -5.19
N PHE A 246 -3.29 35.20 -5.99
CA PHE A 246 -3.21 35.24 -7.44
C PHE A 246 -4.33 36.08 -8.05
N VAL A 247 -4.00 36.95 -9.02
CA VAL A 247 -4.93 37.66 -9.90
C VAL A 247 -4.56 37.32 -11.33
N ARG A 248 -5.50 36.73 -12.08
CA ARG A 248 -5.26 36.18 -13.41
C ARG A 248 -5.06 37.29 -14.44
N VAL A 249 -4.12 37.08 -15.36
CA VAL A 249 -3.97 37.86 -16.58
C VAL A 249 -3.89 36.89 -17.75
N ASP A 250 -4.78 37.04 -18.72
CA ASP A 250 -4.65 36.32 -19.99
C ASP A 250 -3.56 37.00 -20.83
N PRO A 251 -2.55 36.28 -21.34
CA PRO A 251 -1.53 36.87 -22.21
C PRO A 251 -2.10 37.65 -23.41
N ASN A 252 -3.29 37.26 -23.88
CA ASN A 252 -3.98 37.86 -25.02
C ASN A 252 -5.04 38.91 -24.64
N SER A 253 -5.18 39.28 -23.35
CA SER A 253 -6.17 40.28 -22.94
C SER A 253 -5.77 41.70 -23.36
N SER A 254 -6.75 42.59 -23.37
CA SER A 254 -6.52 44.00 -23.70
C SER A 254 -5.61 44.68 -22.66
N GLU A 255 -4.93 45.76 -23.05
CA GLU A 255 -4.13 46.55 -22.10
C GLU A 255 -4.98 47.11 -20.95
N ALA A 256 -6.27 47.37 -21.20
CA ALA A 256 -7.21 47.76 -20.16
C ALA A 256 -7.46 46.64 -19.13
N ASP A 257 -7.57 45.39 -19.57
CA ASP A 257 -7.73 44.23 -18.67
C ASP A 257 -6.45 43.96 -17.87
N LYS A 258 -5.28 44.08 -18.51
CA LYS A 258 -3.98 43.95 -17.84
C LYS A 258 -3.81 45.03 -16.77
N MET A 259 -4.22 46.26 -17.08
CA MET A 259 -4.22 47.37 -16.11
C MET A 259 -5.18 47.09 -14.96
N THR A 260 -6.38 46.58 -15.24
CA THR A 260 -7.37 46.23 -14.22
C THR A 260 -6.84 45.18 -13.25
N ALA A 261 -6.20 44.12 -13.76
CA ALA A 261 -5.57 43.10 -12.92
C ALA A 261 -4.42 43.66 -12.08
N LYS A 262 -3.62 44.58 -12.64
CA LYS A 262 -2.57 45.29 -11.91
C LYS A 262 -3.14 46.15 -10.78
N THR A 263 -4.15 46.97 -11.05
CA THR A 263 -4.84 47.77 -10.02
C THR A 263 -5.37 46.88 -8.90
N LYS A 264 -5.99 45.75 -9.25
CA LYS A 264 -6.54 44.81 -8.26
C LYS A 264 -5.48 44.21 -7.34
N ILE A 265 -4.30 43.83 -7.87
CA ILE A 265 -3.23 43.29 -7.02
C ILE A 265 -2.59 44.40 -6.16
N GLU A 266 -2.50 45.63 -6.67
CA GLU A 266 -2.00 46.79 -5.92
C GLU A 266 -2.95 47.17 -4.78
N GLU A 267 -4.26 47.13 -5.01
CA GLU A 267 -5.28 47.30 -3.96
C GLU A 267 -5.15 46.24 -2.86
N ALA A 268 -5.03 44.96 -3.26
CA ALA A 268 -4.81 43.86 -2.33
C ALA A 268 -3.52 44.07 -1.50
N TYR A 269 -2.44 44.53 -2.13
CA TYR A 269 -1.20 44.86 -1.44
C TYR A 269 -1.37 46.04 -0.46
N GLY A 270 -2.15 47.06 -0.83
CA GLY A 270 -2.49 48.18 0.04
C GLY A 270 -3.27 47.76 1.29
N GLU A 271 -4.17 46.77 1.20
CA GLU A 271 -4.84 46.18 2.36
C GLU A 271 -3.85 45.49 3.31
N LEU A 272 -2.89 44.75 2.76
CA LEU A 272 -1.83 44.11 3.56
C LEU A 272 -0.97 45.15 4.29
N GLN A 273 -0.58 46.23 3.61
CA GLN A 273 0.19 47.33 4.21
C GLN A 273 -0.59 48.06 5.33
N ARG A 274 -1.92 48.06 5.27
CA ARG A 274 -2.80 48.59 6.32
C ARG A 274 -3.03 47.61 7.49
N GLY A 275 -2.42 46.43 7.44
CA GLY A 275 -2.45 45.44 8.53
C GLY A 275 -3.60 44.43 8.45
N VAL A 276 -4.34 44.36 7.33
CA VAL A 276 -5.33 43.30 7.10
C VAL A 276 -4.61 41.96 6.98
N SER A 277 -5.17 40.89 7.54
CA SER A 277 -4.51 39.59 7.54
C SER A 277 -4.44 39.00 6.12
N PHE A 278 -3.33 38.32 5.80
CA PHE A 278 -3.12 37.75 4.47
C PHE A 278 -4.26 36.82 4.04
N ASP A 279 -4.78 36.01 4.95
CA ASP A 279 -5.87 35.08 4.68
C ASP A 279 -7.17 35.81 4.29
N GLN A 280 -7.45 36.96 4.92
CA GLN A 280 -8.61 37.80 4.58
C GLN A 280 -8.43 38.43 3.19
N VAL A 281 -7.24 38.98 2.91
CA VAL A 281 -6.94 39.57 1.60
C VAL A 281 -7.00 38.50 0.50
N VAL A 282 -6.45 37.31 0.72
CA VAL A 282 -6.56 36.18 -0.22
C VAL A 282 -8.03 35.81 -0.45
N LYS A 283 -8.83 35.69 0.61
CA LYS A 283 -10.26 35.33 0.51
C LYS A 283 -11.05 36.33 -0.32
N GLN A 284 -10.69 37.62 -0.23
CA GLN A 284 -11.37 38.70 -0.93
C GLN A 284 -10.88 38.89 -2.37
N PHE A 285 -9.57 38.87 -2.60
CA PHE A 285 -8.98 39.31 -3.87
C PHE A 285 -8.49 38.17 -4.75
N SER A 286 -8.15 37.01 -4.19
CA SER A 286 -7.54 35.94 -4.99
C SER A 286 -8.55 35.28 -5.93
N GLU A 287 -8.07 34.97 -7.12
CA GLU A 287 -8.79 34.27 -8.18
C GLU A 287 -8.39 32.80 -8.30
N ASP A 288 -7.43 32.33 -7.47
CA ASP A 288 -7.14 30.90 -7.36
C ASP A 288 -8.16 30.21 -6.45
N GLY A 289 -9.20 29.65 -7.05
CA GLY A 289 -10.24 28.91 -6.33
C GLY A 289 -9.74 27.71 -5.51
N SER A 290 -8.58 27.13 -5.87
CA SER A 290 -8.05 25.92 -5.21
C SER A 290 -7.41 26.21 -3.85
N THR A 291 -6.78 27.37 -3.68
CA THR A 291 -6.09 27.75 -2.44
C THR A 291 -6.78 28.89 -1.68
N ARG A 292 -7.65 29.68 -2.34
CA ARG A 292 -8.32 30.85 -1.74
C ARG A 292 -9.02 30.56 -0.40
N ASN A 293 -9.73 29.43 -0.31
CA ASN A 293 -10.43 29.06 0.93
C ASN A 293 -9.51 28.47 2.02
N ALA A 294 -8.26 28.17 1.66
CA ALA A 294 -7.21 27.68 2.55
C ALA A 294 -6.15 28.75 2.83
N GLY A 295 -6.54 30.04 2.78
CA GLY A 295 -5.64 31.17 3.04
C GLY A 295 -4.53 31.34 1.99
N GLY A 296 -4.68 30.73 0.82
CA GLY A 296 -3.69 30.77 -0.27
C GLY A 296 -2.56 29.77 -0.10
N VAL A 297 -2.56 28.93 0.94
CA VAL A 297 -1.45 28.02 1.26
C VAL A 297 -1.26 26.96 0.17
N MET A 298 -0.04 26.85 -0.33
CA MET A 298 0.38 25.88 -1.34
C MET A 298 1.12 24.70 -0.72
N GLN A 299 1.26 23.62 -1.50
CA GLN A 299 2.17 22.52 -1.15
C GLN A 299 3.62 23.00 -1.19
N PRO A 300 4.51 22.48 -0.33
CA PRO A 300 5.93 22.84 -0.38
C PRO A 300 6.56 22.47 -1.72
N PHE A 301 7.43 23.33 -2.23
CA PHE A 301 8.18 23.10 -3.45
C PHE A 301 9.65 23.49 -3.27
N GLY A 302 10.51 22.92 -4.10
CA GLY A 302 11.93 23.24 -4.17
C GLY A 302 12.29 23.87 -5.51
N THR A 303 13.56 24.15 -5.71
CA THR A 303 14.13 24.71 -6.95
C THR A 303 13.77 23.91 -8.20
N GLY A 304 13.42 24.60 -9.28
CA GLY A 304 13.07 24.01 -10.57
C GLY A 304 11.69 23.35 -10.63
N LYS A 305 10.78 23.67 -9.70
CA LYS A 305 9.40 23.16 -9.64
C LYS A 305 8.34 24.20 -9.96
N MET A 306 8.67 25.49 -9.90
CA MET A 306 7.78 26.60 -10.24
C MET A 306 8.40 27.48 -11.33
N LEU A 307 7.63 28.45 -11.84
CA LEU A 307 8.14 29.43 -12.81
C LEU A 307 9.28 30.27 -12.20
N PRO A 308 10.31 30.65 -12.98
CA PRO A 308 11.48 31.37 -12.46
C PRO A 308 11.15 32.61 -11.63
N ALA A 309 10.27 33.49 -12.12
CA ALA A 309 9.87 34.70 -11.39
C ALA A 309 9.14 34.39 -10.06
N PHE A 310 8.40 33.28 -10.01
CA PHE A 310 7.70 32.84 -8.82
C PHE A 310 8.67 32.26 -7.79
N GLU A 311 9.62 31.43 -8.23
CA GLU A 311 10.67 30.89 -7.36
C GLU A 311 11.54 32.00 -6.79
N GLU A 312 11.97 32.97 -7.62
CA GLU A 312 12.77 34.10 -7.19
C GLU A 312 12.06 34.90 -6.08
N ALA A 313 10.79 35.24 -6.29
CA ALA A 313 9.98 35.93 -5.29
C ALA A 313 9.81 35.10 -4.01
N ALA A 314 9.56 33.79 -4.12
CA ALA A 314 9.38 32.91 -2.97
C ALA A 314 10.67 32.79 -2.14
N PHE A 315 11.80 32.46 -2.79
CA PHE A 315 13.08 32.22 -2.12
C PHE A 315 13.77 33.52 -1.65
N ALA A 316 13.34 34.68 -2.12
CA ALA A 316 13.72 35.98 -1.57
C ALA A 316 13.18 36.21 -0.14
N LEU A 317 12.02 35.64 0.22
CA LEU A 317 11.41 35.81 1.54
C LEU A 317 12.22 35.11 2.65
N LYS A 318 12.81 35.86 3.59
CA LYS A 318 13.65 35.28 4.66
C LYS A 318 12.94 35.08 5.99
N LYS A 319 11.97 35.93 6.31
CA LYS A 319 11.26 35.94 7.59
C LYS A 319 9.88 35.30 7.46
N GLU A 320 9.55 34.40 8.38
CA GLU A 320 8.22 33.79 8.43
C GLU A 320 7.13 34.87 8.53
N ASN A 321 6.02 34.64 7.82
CA ASN A 321 4.91 35.57 7.64
C ASN A 321 5.21 36.86 6.87
N ALA A 322 6.45 37.10 6.41
CA ALA A 322 6.72 38.18 5.47
C ALA A 322 6.09 37.88 4.11
N TYR A 323 5.64 38.92 3.42
CA TYR A 323 5.08 38.83 2.08
C TYR A 323 5.87 39.66 1.05
N SER A 324 5.82 39.23 -0.21
CA SER A 324 6.48 39.90 -1.33
C SER A 324 5.74 41.17 -1.73
N ALA A 325 6.39 42.03 -2.50
CA ALA A 325 5.66 42.99 -3.33
C ALA A 325 4.88 42.25 -4.44
N PRO A 326 3.87 42.87 -5.09
CA PRO A 326 3.25 42.32 -6.28
C PRO A 326 4.28 42.06 -7.38
N PHE A 327 4.26 40.87 -7.97
CA PHE A 327 5.09 40.53 -9.12
C PHE A 327 4.29 39.75 -10.16
N GLN A 328 4.73 39.78 -11.40
CA GLN A 328 4.00 39.20 -12.52
C GLN A 328 4.69 37.92 -13.03
N THR A 329 3.87 36.94 -13.39
CA THR A 329 4.25 35.76 -14.16
C THR A 329 3.45 35.74 -15.47
N GLN A 330 3.74 34.80 -16.36
CA GLN A 330 2.96 34.62 -17.59
C GLN A 330 1.45 34.34 -17.37
N TYR A 331 1.04 33.95 -16.16
CA TYR A 331 -0.36 33.65 -15.82
C TYR A 331 -1.10 34.81 -15.14
N GLY A 332 -0.37 35.84 -14.70
CA GLY A 332 -0.93 36.95 -13.92
C GLY A 332 -0.05 37.39 -12.77
N TRP A 333 -0.67 38.19 -11.89
CA TRP A 333 -0.04 38.84 -10.76
C TRP A 333 -0.14 38.01 -9.49
N HIS A 334 0.91 38.08 -8.68
CA HIS A 334 1.05 37.29 -7.47
C HIS A 334 1.57 38.15 -6.32
N ILE A 335 1.12 37.82 -5.10
CA ILE A 335 1.80 38.19 -3.85
C ILE A 335 2.01 36.89 -3.08
N LEU A 336 3.23 36.65 -2.59
CA LEU A 336 3.54 35.46 -1.79
C LEU A 336 3.75 35.85 -0.34
N LYS A 337 3.30 35.00 0.59
CA LYS A 337 3.64 35.05 2.00
C LYS A 337 4.41 33.79 2.38
N LEU A 338 5.53 33.95 3.07
CA LEU A 338 6.31 32.82 3.58
C LEU A 338 5.55 32.15 4.73
N VAL A 339 5.20 30.88 4.55
CA VAL A 339 4.63 30.03 5.60
C VAL A 339 5.76 29.37 6.39
N LYS A 340 6.67 28.66 5.71
CA LYS A 340 7.87 28.10 6.36
C LYS A 340 8.93 27.71 5.34
N ARG A 341 10.18 27.65 5.81
CA ARG A 341 11.30 27.02 5.08
C ARG A 341 11.51 25.61 5.61
N ILE A 342 11.82 24.68 4.72
CA ILE A 342 12.01 23.27 5.01
C ILE A 342 13.41 22.91 4.49
N PRO A 343 14.42 22.74 5.36
CA PRO A 343 15.77 22.41 4.91
C PRO A 343 15.80 21.05 4.20
N THR A 344 16.84 20.83 3.41
CA THR A 344 17.11 19.51 2.85
C THR A 344 17.35 18.53 4.00
N PRO A 345 16.62 17.40 4.08
CA PRO A 345 16.83 16.42 5.13
C PRO A 345 18.24 15.84 5.12
N ASP A 346 18.63 15.18 6.21
CA ASP A 346 19.93 14.54 6.29
C ASP A 346 20.03 13.30 5.37
N TYR A 347 21.23 12.71 5.31
CA TYR A 347 21.46 11.55 4.46
C TYR A 347 20.63 10.33 4.90
N GLU A 348 20.46 10.13 6.20
CA GLU A 348 19.80 8.94 6.75
C GLU A 348 18.31 8.93 6.38
N GLU A 349 17.66 10.09 6.47
CA GLU A 349 16.28 10.28 6.03
C GLU A 349 16.12 10.16 4.50
N MET A 350 17.11 10.65 3.74
CA MET A 350 17.03 10.67 2.26
C MET A 350 17.49 9.37 1.59
N ALA A 351 18.35 8.57 2.22
CA ALA A 351 19.02 7.43 1.59
C ALA A 351 18.03 6.43 0.98
N GLY A 352 16.93 6.13 1.67
CA GLY A 352 15.87 5.25 1.16
C GLY A 352 15.26 5.77 -0.14
N TYR A 353 14.80 7.02 -0.13
CA TYR A 353 14.22 7.69 -1.30
C TYR A 353 15.21 7.77 -2.48
N LEU A 354 16.45 8.16 -2.19
CA LEU A 354 17.50 8.32 -3.19
C LEU A 354 17.88 6.98 -3.83
N ARG A 355 17.92 5.90 -3.05
CA ARG A 355 18.18 4.55 -3.57
C ARG A 355 17.11 4.14 -4.58
N THR A 356 15.83 4.36 -4.26
CA THR A 356 14.75 4.12 -5.21
C THR A 356 14.92 4.97 -6.48
N LYS A 357 15.28 6.26 -6.35
CA LYS A 357 15.51 7.12 -7.51
C LYS A 357 16.66 6.65 -8.39
N VAL A 358 17.82 6.38 -7.80
CA VAL A 358 19.02 5.87 -8.50
C VAL A 358 18.75 4.53 -9.21
N GLN A 359 17.95 3.65 -8.61
CA GLN A 359 17.58 2.38 -9.23
C GLN A 359 16.57 2.52 -10.38
N SER A 360 15.76 3.58 -10.37
CA SER A 360 14.69 3.81 -11.35
C SER A 360 15.07 4.71 -12.52
N ASP A 361 16.10 5.55 -12.39
CA ASP A 361 16.49 6.54 -13.39
C ASP A 361 17.68 6.08 -14.26
N ASP A 362 18.20 7.00 -15.09
CA ASP A 362 19.32 6.74 -16.00
C ASP A 362 20.63 6.30 -15.28
N ARG A 363 20.79 6.60 -13.98
CA ARG A 363 21.95 6.17 -13.16
C ARG A 363 21.98 4.67 -12.98
N SER A 364 20.82 4.01 -13.01
CA SER A 364 20.73 2.55 -12.95
C SER A 364 21.56 1.88 -14.03
N ASN A 365 21.74 2.52 -15.19
CA ASN A 365 22.59 2.01 -16.26
C ASN A 365 24.06 1.93 -15.86
N VAL A 366 24.56 2.86 -15.02
CA VAL A 366 25.94 2.80 -14.51
C VAL A 366 26.14 1.59 -13.61
N SER A 367 25.19 1.35 -12.69
CA SER A 367 25.20 0.18 -11.82
C SER A 367 25.12 -1.12 -12.64
N LYS A 368 24.18 -1.20 -13.60
CA LYS A 368 24.05 -2.35 -14.53
C LYS A 368 25.33 -2.61 -15.32
N SER A 369 25.91 -1.58 -15.92
CA SER A 369 27.14 -1.74 -16.69
C SER A 369 28.33 -2.12 -15.81
N ALA A 370 28.41 -1.63 -14.56
CA ALA A 370 29.44 -2.04 -13.61
C ALA A 370 29.29 -3.52 -13.23
N VAL A 371 28.08 -3.96 -12.91
CA VAL A 371 27.73 -5.36 -12.66
C VAL A 371 28.13 -6.23 -13.85
N LEU A 372 27.70 -5.88 -15.06
CA LEU A 372 27.98 -6.67 -16.26
C LEU A 372 29.47 -6.77 -16.56
N ARG A 373 30.24 -5.68 -16.37
CA ARG A 373 31.70 -5.71 -16.50
C ARG A 373 32.35 -6.66 -15.48
N ARG A 374 31.90 -6.62 -14.23
CA ARG A 374 32.37 -7.52 -13.18
C ARG A 374 32.05 -8.97 -13.54
N ILE A 375 30.79 -9.26 -13.88
CA ILE A 375 30.32 -10.59 -14.26
C ILE A 375 31.10 -11.13 -15.45
N LYS A 376 31.23 -10.37 -16.55
CA LYS A 376 32.01 -10.79 -17.72
C LYS A 376 33.45 -11.14 -17.36
N LYS A 377 34.07 -10.37 -16.47
CA LYS A 377 35.43 -10.63 -15.98
C LYS A 377 35.49 -11.91 -15.16
N GLU A 378 34.59 -12.08 -14.18
CA GLU A 378 34.54 -13.25 -13.29
C GLU A 378 34.19 -14.53 -14.05
N ASN A 379 33.35 -14.42 -15.07
CA ASN A 379 32.96 -15.52 -15.95
C ASN A 379 34.01 -15.86 -17.02
N GLY A 380 35.10 -15.10 -17.14
CA GLY A 380 36.10 -15.33 -18.19
C GLY A 380 35.48 -15.22 -19.58
N PHE A 381 34.70 -14.16 -19.83
CA PHE A 381 34.12 -13.87 -21.14
C PHE A 381 35.21 -13.61 -22.17
N GLU A 382 35.23 -14.39 -23.25
CA GLU A 382 36.19 -14.26 -24.35
C GLU A 382 35.46 -14.11 -25.69
N GLU A 383 35.73 -13.02 -26.40
CA GLU A 383 35.04 -12.62 -27.63
C GLU A 383 35.93 -12.84 -28.86
N ASN A 384 35.34 -13.38 -29.94
CA ASN A 384 35.98 -13.44 -31.25
C ASN A 384 35.60 -12.21 -32.06
N THR A 385 36.42 -11.16 -31.96
CA THR A 385 36.18 -9.87 -32.61
C THR A 385 36.10 -9.97 -34.14
N THR A 386 36.83 -10.92 -34.75
CA THR A 386 36.81 -11.14 -36.20
C THR A 386 35.48 -11.71 -36.65
N ALA A 387 34.99 -12.77 -35.98
CA ALA A 387 33.69 -13.36 -36.28
C ALA A 387 32.55 -12.37 -35.99
N LEU A 388 32.65 -11.60 -34.90
CA LEU A 388 31.70 -10.53 -34.59
C LEU A 388 31.66 -9.49 -35.73
N SER A 389 32.81 -8.96 -36.14
CA SER A 389 32.86 -7.98 -37.23
C SER A 389 32.20 -8.51 -38.50
N ALA A 390 32.48 -9.76 -38.88
CA ALA A 390 31.87 -10.39 -40.05
C ALA A 390 30.35 -10.60 -39.89
N ALA A 391 29.87 -10.90 -38.67
CA ALA A 391 28.45 -11.01 -38.37
C ALA A 391 27.71 -9.67 -38.47
N LEU A 392 28.33 -8.58 -38.01
CA LEU A 392 27.75 -7.23 -38.07
C LEU A 392 27.58 -6.74 -39.52
N GLU A 393 28.46 -7.12 -40.44
CA GLU A 393 28.33 -6.81 -41.87
C GLU A 393 27.12 -7.48 -42.54
N LYS A 394 26.49 -8.47 -41.89
CA LYS A 394 25.23 -9.08 -42.38
C LYS A 394 23.99 -8.23 -42.07
N ALA A 395 24.14 -7.12 -41.35
CA ALA A 395 23.02 -6.24 -41.03
C ALA A 395 22.50 -5.50 -42.27
N THR A 396 21.21 -5.62 -42.54
CA THR A 396 20.54 -4.99 -43.69
C THR A 396 19.35 -4.13 -43.24
N PRO A 397 18.81 -3.23 -44.09
CA PRO A 397 17.68 -2.36 -43.73
C PRO A 397 16.45 -3.10 -43.17
N GLN A 398 16.23 -4.35 -43.56
CA GLN A 398 15.16 -5.22 -43.03
C GLN A 398 15.22 -5.37 -41.50
N LEU A 399 16.38 -5.18 -40.87
CA LEU A 399 16.52 -5.21 -39.41
C LEU A 399 15.81 -4.04 -38.73
N ALA A 400 15.88 -2.85 -39.34
CA ALA A 400 15.13 -1.67 -38.90
C ALA A 400 13.62 -1.82 -39.14
N GLU A 401 13.20 -2.73 -40.01
CA GLU A 401 11.80 -3.09 -40.24
C GLU A 401 11.31 -4.24 -39.31
N GLY A 402 12.22 -4.86 -38.55
CA GLY A 402 11.93 -6.04 -37.74
C GLY A 402 11.63 -7.30 -38.55
N LYS A 403 12.13 -7.38 -39.79
CA LYS A 403 11.90 -8.48 -40.74
C LYS A 403 13.18 -9.15 -41.23
N TRP A 404 14.33 -8.85 -40.61
CA TRP A 404 15.61 -9.42 -40.99
C TRP A 404 15.61 -10.94 -40.83
N GLN A 405 16.24 -11.62 -41.79
CA GLN A 405 16.47 -13.06 -41.77
C GLN A 405 17.94 -13.32 -42.13
N PRO A 406 18.62 -14.26 -41.45
CA PRO A 406 19.99 -14.59 -41.78
C PRO A 406 20.07 -15.28 -43.14
N VAL A 407 21.00 -14.83 -43.98
CA VAL A 407 21.40 -15.58 -45.18
C VAL A 407 22.46 -16.60 -44.75
N PRO A 408 22.30 -17.90 -45.01
CA PRO A 408 23.29 -18.90 -44.67
C PRO A 408 24.66 -18.59 -45.29
N ASP A 409 25.70 -18.55 -44.46
CA ASP A 409 27.08 -18.34 -44.88
C ASP A 409 27.95 -19.45 -44.26
N PRO A 410 28.31 -20.52 -45.00
CA PRO A 410 29.05 -21.65 -44.46
C PRO A 410 30.41 -21.28 -43.85
N ASN A 411 30.98 -20.13 -44.22
CA ASN A 411 32.26 -19.67 -43.68
C ASN A 411 32.09 -18.92 -42.35
N LEU A 412 30.87 -18.48 -42.03
CA LEU A 412 30.56 -17.70 -40.83
C LEU A 412 29.66 -18.46 -39.85
N ASN A 413 28.67 -19.18 -40.37
CA ASN A 413 27.85 -20.13 -39.64
C ASN A 413 28.76 -21.21 -39.02
N GLY A 414 28.58 -21.48 -37.73
CA GLY A 414 29.42 -22.41 -36.98
C GLY A 414 30.69 -21.81 -36.37
N GLN A 415 31.12 -20.60 -36.76
CA GLN A 415 32.24 -19.94 -36.10
C GLN A 415 31.91 -19.58 -34.64
N LEU A 416 32.93 -19.68 -33.78
CA LEU A 416 32.87 -19.20 -32.39
C LEU A 416 32.67 -17.68 -32.41
N LEU A 417 31.61 -17.21 -31.76
CA LEU A 417 31.35 -15.78 -31.58
C LEU A 417 31.89 -15.30 -30.22
N PHE A 418 31.55 -16.00 -29.13
CA PHE A 418 32.17 -15.83 -27.81
C PHE A 418 32.04 -17.10 -26.97
N ARG A 419 32.81 -17.18 -25.89
CA ARG A 419 32.68 -18.23 -24.86
C ARG A 419 32.59 -17.63 -23.46
N ILE A 420 31.94 -18.37 -22.56
CA ILE A 420 31.79 -18.07 -21.14
C ILE A 420 32.21 -19.35 -20.39
N LYS A 421 33.42 -19.36 -19.82
CA LYS A 421 34.06 -20.61 -19.34
C LYS A 421 33.94 -21.73 -20.38
N ASP A 422 33.22 -22.80 -20.04
CA ASP A 422 33.02 -23.99 -20.87
C ASP A 422 31.86 -23.86 -21.87
N GLN A 423 31.06 -22.78 -21.81
CA GLN A 423 29.93 -22.56 -22.70
C GLN A 423 30.36 -21.80 -23.96
N VAL A 424 30.07 -22.39 -25.13
CA VAL A 424 30.42 -21.86 -26.44
C VAL A 424 29.19 -21.34 -27.16
N TYR A 425 29.25 -20.12 -27.68
CA TYR A 425 28.19 -19.49 -28.45
C TYR A 425 28.67 -19.18 -29.86
N ARG A 426 27.93 -19.63 -30.87
CA ARG A 426 28.29 -19.50 -32.29
C ARG A 426 27.52 -18.38 -32.97
N VAL A 427 27.99 -17.97 -34.14
CA VAL A 427 27.34 -16.90 -34.93
C VAL A 427 25.88 -17.24 -35.27
N GLU A 428 25.57 -18.51 -35.54
CA GLU A 428 24.20 -18.94 -35.84
C GLU A 428 23.24 -18.80 -34.64
N ASP A 429 23.74 -18.97 -33.42
CA ASP A 429 22.96 -18.78 -32.20
C ASP A 429 22.57 -17.31 -32.04
N PHE A 430 23.54 -16.42 -32.30
CA PHE A 430 23.31 -15.00 -32.32
C PHE A 430 22.31 -14.58 -33.41
N PHE A 431 22.40 -15.13 -34.62
CA PHE A 431 21.42 -14.83 -35.67
C PHE A 431 20.01 -15.29 -35.31
N ARG A 432 19.84 -16.46 -34.67
CA ARG A 432 18.55 -16.88 -34.12
C ARG A 432 18.04 -15.91 -33.05
N TYR A 433 18.93 -15.42 -32.20
CA TYR A 433 18.62 -14.39 -31.21
C TYR A 433 18.14 -13.08 -31.88
N VAL A 434 18.83 -12.62 -32.92
CA VAL A 434 18.47 -11.41 -33.68
C VAL A 434 17.07 -11.56 -34.28
N VAL A 435 16.77 -12.68 -34.93
CA VAL A 435 15.45 -12.93 -35.54
C VAL A 435 14.33 -12.85 -34.50
N LYS A 436 14.57 -13.39 -33.30
CA LYS A 436 13.60 -13.40 -32.19
C LYS A 436 13.41 -12.02 -31.54
N ASN A 437 14.47 -11.22 -31.45
CA ASN A 437 14.52 -10.01 -30.63
C ASN A 437 14.55 -8.69 -31.40
N GLN A 438 14.62 -8.73 -32.75
CA GLN A 438 14.49 -7.53 -33.57
C GLN A 438 13.15 -6.82 -33.35
N ARG A 439 13.18 -5.49 -33.45
CA ARG A 439 12.02 -4.61 -33.32
C ARG A 439 12.07 -3.53 -34.40
N PRO A 440 10.93 -3.14 -35.00
CA PRO A 440 10.91 -2.04 -35.96
C PRO A 440 11.42 -0.74 -35.32
N GLN A 441 12.42 -0.11 -35.93
CA GLN A 441 13.02 1.16 -35.52
C GLN A 441 13.37 1.99 -36.76
N ALA A 442 12.42 2.81 -37.20
CA ALA A 442 12.60 3.67 -38.38
C ALA A 442 13.79 4.62 -38.20
N GLY A 443 14.64 4.73 -39.23
CA GLY A 443 15.79 5.64 -39.25
C GLY A 443 17.01 5.18 -38.44
N ALA A 444 16.97 4.00 -37.81
CA ALA A 444 18.14 3.45 -37.11
C ALA A 444 19.11 2.77 -38.09
N SER A 445 20.42 2.86 -37.80
CA SER A 445 21.44 2.18 -38.60
C SER A 445 21.36 0.67 -38.40
N PRO A 446 21.23 -0.16 -39.46
CA PRO A 446 21.18 -1.61 -39.33
C PRO A 446 22.37 -2.19 -38.56
N LYS A 447 23.59 -1.71 -38.84
CA LYS A 447 24.81 -2.17 -38.16
C LYS A 447 24.79 -1.80 -36.67
N ALA A 448 24.33 -0.61 -36.31
CA ALA A 448 24.17 -0.20 -34.91
C ALA A 448 23.11 -1.04 -34.18
N LEU A 449 21.99 -1.35 -34.85
CA LEU A 449 20.96 -2.26 -34.31
C LEU A 449 21.53 -3.65 -34.05
N MET A 450 22.26 -4.21 -35.01
CA MET A 450 22.91 -5.52 -34.88
C MET A 450 23.93 -5.53 -33.74
N GLN A 451 24.73 -4.47 -33.60
CA GLN A 451 25.68 -4.30 -32.49
C GLN A 451 24.97 -4.26 -31.13
N ASN A 452 23.86 -3.53 -31.03
CA ASN A 452 23.08 -3.46 -29.79
C ASN A 452 22.45 -4.81 -29.45
N LEU A 453 21.94 -5.54 -30.45
CA LEU A 453 21.43 -6.91 -30.27
C LEU A 453 22.55 -7.86 -29.85
N TYR A 454 23.76 -7.69 -30.37
CA TYR A 454 24.92 -8.47 -29.94
C TYR A 454 25.28 -8.19 -28.49
N ALA A 455 25.38 -6.91 -28.10
CA ALA A 455 25.65 -6.52 -26.73
C ALA A 455 24.61 -7.10 -25.77
N ALA A 456 23.32 -6.98 -26.11
CA ALA A 456 22.23 -7.56 -25.35
C ALA A 456 22.33 -9.08 -25.25
N TYR A 457 22.64 -9.77 -26.35
CA TYR A 457 22.85 -11.22 -26.36
C TYR A 457 23.99 -11.65 -25.45
N ALA A 458 25.16 -11.02 -25.58
CA ALA A 458 26.33 -11.33 -24.75
C ALA A 458 26.07 -11.04 -23.26
N ASP A 459 25.40 -9.93 -22.95
CA ASP A 459 25.03 -9.57 -21.57
C ASP A 459 24.04 -10.58 -20.98
N GLU A 460 23.00 -10.96 -21.74
CA GLU A 460 21.99 -11.94 -21.33
C GLU A 460 22.61 -13.31 -21.05
N ARG A 461 23.49 -13.81 -21.94
CA ARG A 461 24.18 -15.09 -21.75
C ARG A 461 25.10 -15.06 -20.51
N ASN A 462 25.77 -13.95 -20.24
CA ASN A 462 26.59 -13.79 -19.04
C ASN A 462 25.76 -13.74 -17.77
N LEU A 463 24.62 -13.04 -17.78
CA LEU A 463 23.71 -12.98 -16.65
C LEU A 463 23.07 -14.35 -16.38
N GLU A 464 22.67 -15.09 -17.41
CA GLU A 464 22.14 -16.45 -17.28
C GLU A 464 23.20 -17.40 -16.69
N TYR A 465 24.45 -17.31 -17.15
CA TYR A 465 25.55 -18.09 -16.58
C TYR A 465 25.78 -17.73 -15.11
N GLU A 466 25.85 -16.44 -14.79
CA GLU A 466 26.02 -15.98 -13.41
C GLU A 466 24.88 -16.45 -12.51
N GLU A 467 23.63 -16.26 -12.95
CA GLU A 467 22.45 -16.70 -12.22
C GLU A 467 22.49 -18.21 -11.99
N ALA A 468 22.88 -19.02 -12.98
CA ALA A 468 22.94 -20.49 -12.85
C ALA A 468 24.00 -20.98 -11.85
N HIS A 469 25.04 -20.20 -11.59
CA HIS A 469 26.15 -20.57 -10.68
C HIS A 469 26.16 -19.71 -9.41
N LEU A 470 25.06 -18.98 -9.12
CA LEU A 470 25.02 -18.00 -8.04
C LEU A 470 25.19 -18.65 -6.67
N GLU A 471 24.63 -19.84 -6.44
CA GLU A 471 24.82 -20.63 -5.22
C GLU A 471 26.25 -21.15 -5.03
N GLU A 472 27.00 -21.32 -6.12
CA GLU A 472 28.41 -21.73 -6.05
C GLU A 472 29.32 -20.55 -5.71
N LYS A 473 28.98 -19.37 -6.23
CA LYS A 473 29.77 -18.14 -6.09
C LYS A 473 29.41 -17.32 -4.85
N ASN A 474 28.19 -17.47 -4.33
CA ASN A 474 27.68 -16.66 -3.24
C ASN A 474 27.09 -17.52 -2.11
N GLU A 475 27.82 -17.59 -1.00
CA GLU A 475 27.45 -18.40 0.16
C GLU A 475 26.14 -17.92 0.82
N ASP A 476 25.96 -16.61 0.97
CA ASP A 476 24.74 -16.03 1.55
C ASP A 476 23.50 -16.41 0.71
N PHE A 477 23.63 -16.38 -0.62
CA PHE A 477 22.57 -16.80 -1.53
C PHE A 477 22.30 -18.30 -1.39
N ARG A 478 23.35 -19.14 -1.38
CA ARG A 478 23.22 -20.58 -1.15
C ARG A 478 22.49 -20.90 0.14
N SER A 479 22.88 -20.27 1.25
CA SER A 479 22.22 -20.45 2.56
C SER A 479 20.77 -19.98 2.54
N LEU A 480 20.47 -18.88 1.84
CA LEU A 480 19.11 -18.40 1.66
C LEU A 480 18.23 -19.38 0.87
N ILE A 481 18.74 -19.95 -0.23
CA ILE A 481 18.00 -20.95 -1.01
C ILE A 481 17.79 -22.24 -0.20
N GLN A 482 18.79 -22.67 0.56
CA GLN A 482 18.64 -23.82 1.47
C GLN A 482 17.59 -23.55 2.56
N GLU A 483 17.52 -22.32 3.08
CA GLU A 483 16.51 -21.91 4.05
C GLU A 483 15.09 -21.98 3.47
N TYR A 484 14.89 -21.54 2.22
CA TYR A 484 13.61 -21.70 1.51
C TYR A 484 13.26 -23.16 1.28
N HIS A 485 14.21 -23.97 0.80
CA HIS A 485 14.04 -25.40 0.60
C HIS A 485 13.53 -26.08 1.88
N ASP A 486 14.22 -25.85 2.99
CA ASP A 486 13.89 -26.45 4.28
C ASP A 486 12.56 -25.91 4.83
N GLY A 487 12.25 -24.63 4.60
CA GLY A 487 11.00 -24.00 5.01
C GLY A 487 9.78 -24.60 4.32
N ILE A 488 9.85 -24.83 3.01
CA ILE A 488 8.77 -25.48 2.23
C ILE A 488 8.55 -26.90 2.74
N LEU A 489 9.63 -27.69 2.91
CA LEU A 489 9.53 -29.05 3.45
C LEU A 489 8.93 -29.05 4.85
N LEU A 490 9.41 -28.17 5.74
CA LEU A 490 8.89 -28.07 7.09
C LEU A 490 7.38 -27.78 7.10
N PHE A 491 6.93 -26.84 6.28
CA PHE A 491 5.52 -26.48 6.18
C PHE A 491 4.67 -27.66 5.71
N GLN A 492 5.06 -28.30 4.60
CA GLN A 492 4.33 -29.45 4.06
C GLN A 492 4.27 -30.62 5.05
N MET A 493 5.39 -30.92 5.70
CA MET A 493 5.47 -32.00 6.68
C MET A 493 4.63 -31.74 7.93
N LEU A 494 4.58 -30.48 8.41
CA LEU A 494 3.70 -30.08 9.51
C LEU A 494 2.23 -30.12 9.11
N GLU A 495 1.90 -29.69 7.89
CA GLU A 495 0.54 -29.75 7.36
C GLU A 495 0.03 -31.20 7.35
N GLU A 496 0.80 -32.11 6.76
CA GLU A 496 0.41 -33.52 6.62
C GLU A 496 0.39 -34.26 7.96
N ASN A 497 1.40 -34.09 8.81
CA ASN A 497 1.58 -34.92 10.00
C ASN A 497 0.94 -34.35 11.26
N VAL A 498 0.58 -33.06 11.25
CA VAL A 498 0.10 -32.39 12.45
C VAL A 498 -1.20 -31.63 12.18
N GLN A 499 -1.21 -30.66 11.26
CA GLN A 499 -2.38 -29.78 11.06
C GLN A 499 -3.58 -30.55 10.50
N ALA A 500 -3.43 -31.17 9.34
CA ALA A 500 -4.51 -31.92 8.70
C ALA A 500 -5.01 -33.05 9.61
N LYS A 501 -4.10 -33.82 10.23
CA LYS A 501 -4.46 -34.89 11.18
C LYS A 501 -5.21 -34.33 12.39
N SER A 502 -4.77 -33.22 12.98
CA SER A 502 -5.46 -32.64 14.16
C SER A 502 -6.92 -32.26 13.87
N ILE A 503 -7.25 -31.91 12.63
CA ILE A 503 -8.60 -31.51 12.20
C ILE A 503 -9.44 -32.71 11.75
N GLN A 504 -8.82 -33.65 11.01
CA GLN A 504 -9.51 -34.75 10.34
C GLN A 504 -9.67 -35.99 11.24
N ASP A 505 -8.76 -36.22 12.19
CA ASP A 505 -8.79 -37.37 13.11
C ASP A 505 -9.80 -37.14 14.25
N THR A 506 -11.08 -37.34 13.94
CA THR A 506 -12.18 -37.18 14.90
C THR A 506 -12.12 -38.21 16.04
N THR A 507 -11.56 -39.40 15.79
CA THR A 507 -11.40 -40.44 16.80
C THR A 507 -10.32 -40.07 17.80
N GLY A 508 -9.15 -39.62 17.33
CA GLY A 508 -8.06 -39.14 18.16
C GLY A 508 -8.44 -37.90 18.97
N GLN A 509 -9.14 -36.93 18.35
CA GLN A 509 -9.70 -35.77 19.08
C GLN A 509 -10.58 -36.21 20.26
N ARG A 510 -11.48 -37.19 20.03
CA ARG A 510 -12.37 -37.69 21.09
C ARG A 510 -11.59 -38.39 22.19
N GLN A 511 -10.63 -39.25 21.85
CA GLN A 511 -9.80 -39.94 22.84
C GLN A 511 -8.90 -38.99 23.63
N PHE A 512 -8.35 -37.96 22.97
CA PHE A 512 -7.55 -36.92 23.60
C PHE A 512 -8.42 -36.11 24.57
N TYR A 513 -9.62 -35.71 24.13
CA TYR A 513 -10.59 -35.03 24.98
C TYR A 513 -10.95 -35.88 26.20
N GLU A 514 -11.29 -37.16 26.06
CA GLU A 514 -11.67 -38.00 27.21
C GLU A 514 -10.55 -38.15 28.25
N ARG A 515 -9.30 -38.24 27.79
CA ARG A 515 -8.11 -38.27 28.67
C ARG A 515 -7.88 -36.95 29.41
N ASN A 516 -8.18 -35.83 28.76
CA ASN A 516 -7.92 -34.49 29.30
C ASN A 516 -9.19 -33.77 29.79
N LYS A 517 -10.34 -34.45 29.86
CA LYS A 517 -11.65 -33.82 30.03
C LYS A 517 -11.78 -32.92 31.26
N LEU A 518 -11.03 -33.21 32.31
CA LEU A 518 -11.01 -32.42 33.54
C LEU A 518 -10.40 -31.02 33.35
N GLN A 519 -9.64 -30.79 32.28
CA GLN A 519 -9.07 -29.48 31.93
C GLN A 519 -10.09 -28.57 31.23
N TYR A 520 -11.14 -29.14 30.62
CA TYR A 520 -12.17 -28.40 29.89
C TYR A 520 -13.37 -28.11 30.78
N GLN A 521 -13.20 -27.21 31.75
CA GLN A 521 -14.28 -26.83 32.65
C GLN A 521 -15.15 -25.70 32.09
N LEU A 522 -16.46 -25.84 32.25
CA LEU A 522 -17.44 -24.78 32.08
C LEU A 522 -17.84 -24.30 33.47
N PRO A 523 -17.51 -23.05 33.87
CA PRO A 523 -17.85 -22.55 35.18
C PRO A 523 -19.38 -22.37 35.33
N PRO A 524 -19.89 -22.25 36.57
CA PRO A 524 -21.29 -21.93 36.82
C PRO A 524 -21.69 -20.64 36.09
N ARG A 525 -22.89 -20.64 35.51
CA ARG A 525 -23.42 -19.47 34.80
C ARG A 525 -24.94 -19.41 34.85
N VAL A 526 -25.51 -18.24 34.61
CA VAL A 526 -26.97 -18.05 34.53
C VAL A 526 -27.36 -17.46 33.18
N PHE A 527 -28.45 -17.96 32.59
CA PHE A 527 -29.10 -17.28 31.47
C PHE A 527 -30.12 -16.30 32.04
N ALA A 528 -29.91 -15.01 31.80
CA ALA A 528 -30.75 -13.97 32.39
C ALA A 528 -31.01 -12.82 31.43
N THR A 529 -32.12 -12.11 31.64
CA THR A 529 -32.32 -10.76 31.14
C THR A 529 -32.05 -9.77 32.27
N VAL A 530 -31.17 -8.82 32.03
CA VAL A 530 -30.83 -7.70 32.91
C VAL A 530 -31.41 -6.43 32.30
N LEU A 531 -32.40 -5.84 32.96
CA LEU A 531 -33.01 -4.57 32.58
C LEU A 531 -32.66 -3.52 33.64
N ASP A 532 -31.64 -2.73 33.36
CA ASP A 532 -31.12 -1.69 34.26
C ASP A 532 -31.69 -0.32 33.88
N ALA A 533 -32.54 0.24 34.75
CA ALA A 533 -33.19 1.53 34.55
C ALA A 533 -32.64 2.61 35.50
N ALA A 534 -32.64 3.86 35.02
CA ALA A 534 -32.19 5.00 35.80
C ALA A 534 -33.06 5.32 37.03
N SER A 535 -34.29 4.80 37.10
CA SER A 535 -35.19 4.94 38.26
C SER A 535 -36.35 3.94 38.18
N ARG A 536 -37.07 3.75 39.29
CA ARG A 536 -38.23 2.86 39.35
C ARG A 536 -39.34 3.20 38.35
N PRO A 537 -39.74 4.47 38.17
CA PRO A 537 -40.73 4.83 37.14
C PRO A 537 -40.30 4.46 35.71
N VAL A 538 -39.00 4.60 35.41
CA VAL A 538 -38.45 4.21 34.09
C VAL A 538 -38.55 2.69 33.91
N LEU A 539 -38.22 1.90 34.95
CA LEU A 539 -38.36 0.45 34.91
C LEU A 539 -39.82 0.04 34.69
N ASP A 540 -40.75 0.57 35.48
CA ASP A 540 -42.16 0.21 35.39
C ASP A 540 -42.73 0.56 34.00
N GLN A 541 -42.33 1.70 33.42
CA GLN A 541 -42.72 2.08 32.06
C GLN A 541 -42.11 1.14 31.01
N ALA A 542 -40.83 0.81 31.13
CA ALA A 542 -40.16 -0.12 30.23
C ALA A 542 -40.82 -1.51 30.28
N GLN A 543 -41.17 -2.01 31.47
CA GLN A 543 -41.88 -3.27 31.66
C GLN A 543 -43.27 -3.25 31.01
N ARG A 544 -44.03 -2.15 31.12
CA ARG A 544 -45.34 -2.01 30.45
C ARG A 544 -45.22 -2.09 28.94
N ILE A 545 -44.23 -1.39 28.36
CA ILE A 545 -44.00 -1.44 26.90
C ILE A 545 -43.57 -2.85 26.49
N LEU A 546 -42.68 -3.49 27.26
CA LEU A 546 -42.15 -4.82 26.97
C LEU A 546 -43.13 -5.97 27.27
N ALA A 547 -44.29 -5.69 27.88
CA ALA A 547 -45.26 -6.69 28.30
C ALA A 547 -45.98 -7.39 27.12
N LYS A 548 -46.18 -6.67 26.00
CA LYS A 548 -46.91 -7.21 24.84
C LYS A 548 -46.24 -6.78 23.53
N LYS A 549 -45.93 -7.76 22.67
CA LYS A 549 -45.47 -7.51 21.30
C LYS A 549 -46.65 -7.26 20.35
N PRO A 550 -46.47 -6.46 19.28
CA PRO A 550 -45.29 -5.63 18.99
C PRO A 550 -45.22 -4.40 19.92
N TYR A 551 -44.01 -3.93 20.23
CA TYR A 551 -43.77 -2.83 21.15
C TYR A 551 -44.04 -1.49 20.49
N VAL A 552 -44.95 -0.69 21.03
CA VAL A 552 -45.30 0.64 20.48
C VAL A 552 -44.12 1.61 20.65
N LEU A 553 -43.77 2.29 19.56
CA LEU A 553 -42.71 3.30 19.54
C LEU A 553 -43.29 4.69 19.81
N ASN A 554 -42.65 5.47 20.68
CA ASN A 554 -43.00 6.88 20.92
C ASN A 554 -42.43 7.78 19.81
N ARG A 555 -42.82 7.50 18.56
CA ARG A 555 -42.47 8.28 17.38
C ARG A 555 -43.75 8.68 16.66
N LYS A 556 -44.11 9.95 16.73
CA LYS A 556 -45.26 10.49 16.01
C LYS A 556 -44.87 10.71 14.55
N PHE A 557 -45.71 10.23 13.65
CA PHE A 557 -45.65 10.55 12.23
C PHE A 557 -46.84 11.44 11.87
N ALA A 558 -46.65 12.39 10.95
CA ALA A 558 -47.68 13.37 10.64
C ALA A 558 -48.87 12.73 9.94
N ASP A 559 -50.08 13.10 10.36
CA ASP A 559 -51.32 12.67 9.73
C ASP A 559 -51.38 13.17 8.27
N LEU A 560 -51.96 12.36 7.39
CA LEU A 560 -52.28 12.78 6.02
C LEU A 560 -53.72 13.23 5.95
N THR A 561 -53.95 14.53 5.76
CA THR A 561 -55.30 15.10 5.64
C THR A 561 -55.77 15.12 4.20
N PHE A 562 -57.07 14.91 3.97
CA PHE A 562 -57.69 14.82 2.65
C PHE A 562 -58.81 15.85 2.49
N PRO A 563 -58.96 16.45 1.30
CA PRO A 563 -60.15 17.21 0.96
C PRO A 563 -61.42 16.35 1.02
N LYS A 564 -62.57 17.00 1.17
CA LYS A 564 -63.87 16.31 1.26
C LYS A 564 -64.12 15.42 0.03
N GLY A 565 -64.51 14.17 0.27
CA GLY A 565 -64.81 13.15 -0.73
C GLY A 565 -63.57 12.57 -1.44
N GLN A 566 -62.36 13.07 -1.14
CA GLN A 566 -61.15 12.62 -1.83
C GLN A 566 -60.44 11.49 -1.09
N THR A 567 -59.97 10.52 -1.87
CA THR A 567 -59.27 9.32 -1.40
C THR A 567 -57.89 9.14 -2.04
N ARG A 568 -57.61 9.85 -3.14
CA ARG A 568 -56.34 9.76 -3.88
C ARG A 568 -55.24 10.58 -3.21
N LEU A 569 -54.01 10.08 -3.29
CA LEU A 569 -52.84 10.79 -2.77
C LEU A 569 -52.47 11.98 -3.68
N THR A 570 -52.15 13.12 -3.06
CA THR A 570 -51.51 14.28 -3.72
C THR A 570 -49.98 14.12 -3.73
N ASP A 571 -49.25 14.94 -4.50
CA ASP A 571 -47.78 14.92 -4.50
C ASP A 571 -47.20 15.25 -3.13
N ALA A 572 -47.73 16.26 -2.44
CA ALA A 572 -47.30 16.61 -1.08
C ALA A 572 -47.51 15.46 -0.06
N GLN A 573 -48.56 14.64 -0.24
CA GLN A 573 -48.78 13.46 0.60
C GLN A 573 -47.82 12.33 0.24
N ARG A 574 -47.46 12.17 -1.05
CA ARG A 574 -46.44 11.21 -1.49
C ARG A 574 -45.06 11.55 -0.93
N GLU A 575 -44.69 12.83 -0.88
CA GLU A 575 -43.44 13.28 -0.26
C GLU A 575 -43.39 12.92 1.23
N LYS A 576 -44.47 13.17 1.98
CA LYS A 576 -44.55 12.74 3.39
C LYS A 576 -44.39 11.23 3.54
N LEU A 577 -45.07 10.45 2.69
CA LEU A 577 -44.96 8.98 2.73
C LEU A 577 -43.56 8.47 2.39
N PHE A 578 -42.76 9.20 1.63
CA PHE A 578 -41.36 8.85 1.37
C PHE A 578 -40.55 8.76 2.67
N ASP A 579 -40.75 9.68 3.62
CA ASP A 579 -40.07 9.63 4.91
C ASP A 579 -40.45 8.37 5.72
N LEU A 580 -41.73 7.98 5.67
CA LEU A 580 -42.20 6.75 6.31
C LEU A 580 -41.58 5.51 5.66
N ILE A 581 -41.48 5.49 4.31
CA ILE A 581 -40.81 4.42 3.57
C ILE A 581 -39.35 4.31 4.02
N VAL A 582 -38.61 5.41 4.08
CA VAL A 582 -37.21 5.42 4.52
C VAL A 582 -37.07 4.85 5.94
N ILE A 583 -37.96 5.21 6.86
CA ILE A 583 -37.98 4.68 8.24
C ILE A 583 -38.19 3.16 8.24
N LEU A 584 -39.18 2.67 7.49
CA LEU A 584 -39.53 1.24 7.45
C LEU A 584 -38.49 0.40 6.69
N SER A 585 -37.84 0.95 5.66
CA SER A 585 -36.78 0.28 4.90
C SER A 585 -35.49 0.15 5.71
N LYS A 586 -35.15 1.14 6.55
CA LYS A 586 -33.95 1.10 7.39
C LYS A 586 -34.10 0.21 8.64
N ASN A 587 -35.32 -0.13 9.03
CA ASN A 587 -35.60 -0.88 10.26
C ASN A 587 -36.47 -2.08 9.94
N ALA A 588 -35.86 -3.25 9.75
CA ALA A 588 -36.55 -4.47 9.35
C ALA A 588 -37.64 -4.93 10.34
N ASP A 589 -37.41 -4.68 11.64
CA ASP A 589 -38.33 -5.08 12.72
C ASP A 589 -39.54 -4.15 12.91
N TYR A 590 -39.56 -3.00 12.23
CA TYR A 590 -40.64 -2.02 12.41
C TYR A 590 -41.91 -2.46 11.68
N GLN A 591 -43.05 -2.23 12.32
CA GLN A 591 -44.38 -2.37 11.77
C GLN A 591 -45.09 -1.01 11.84
N VAL A 592 -46.05 -0.80 10.94
CA VAL A 592 -46.87 0.41 10.93
C VAL A 592 -48.34 0.03 10.95
N GLU A 593 -49.06 0.56 11.93
CA GLU A 593 -50.50 0.59 11.94
C GLU A 593 -50.97 1.86 11.23
N ILE A 594 -51.90 1.70 10.28
CA ILE A 594 -52.43 2.75 9.44
C ILE A 594 -53.94 2.78 9.63
N SER A 595 -54.45 3.89 10.15
CA SER A 595 -55.88 4.04 10.43
C SER A 595 -56.50 5.08 9.51
N GLY A 596 -57.51 4.67 8.74
CA GLY A 596 -58.31 5.56 7.89
C GLY A 596 -59.46 6.21 8.67
N HIS A 597 -59.75 7.48 8.38
CA HIS A 597 -60.85 8.23 8.98
C HIS A 597 -61.69 8.95 7.90
N ALA A 598 -62.99 9.11 8.16
CA ALA A 598 -63.89 9.91 7.35
C ALA A 598 -64.71 10.88 8.20
N ASP A 599 -65.00 12.07 7.65
CA ASP A 599 -65.92 12.98 8.29
C ASP A 599 -67.37 12.46 8.20
N ALA A 600 -68.22 12.81 9.17
CA ALA A 600 -69.61 12.36 9.20
C ALA A 600 -70.38 12.73 7.92
N SER A 601 -69.99 13.83 7.25
CA SER A 601 -70.58 14.30 6.00
C SER A 601 -70.03 13.65 4.72
N GLU A 602 -69.16 12.63 4.85
CA GLU A 602 -68.59 11.87 3.74
C GLU A 602 -69.23 10.48 3.59
N ALA A 603 -69.10 9.91 2.38
CA ALA A 603 -69.49 8.54 2.12
C ALA A 603 -68.61 7.57 2.92
N ASP A 604 -69.19 6.47 3.40
CA ASP A 604 -68.50 5.49 4.25
C ASP A 604 -67.28 4.86 3.56
N SER A 605 -67.27 4.84 2.22
CA SER A 605 -66.15 4.37 1.41
C SER A 605 -64.91 5.28 1.43
N CYS A 606 -65.01 6.50 1.95
CA CYS A 606 -63.89 7.46 1.95
C CYS A 606 -62.73 7.00 2.86
N SER A 607 -63.03 6.44 4.03
CA SER A 607 -62.02 5.96 4.98
C SER A 607 -61.21 4.80 4.39
N ALA A 608 -61.89 3.72 3.99
CA ALA A 608 -61.30 2.58 3.30
C ALA A 608 -60.55 2.98 2.01
N GLY A 609 -61.08 3.94 1.24
CA GLY A 609 -60.44 4.42 0.02
C GLY A 609 -59.11 5.15 0.27
N ARG A 610 -59.02 5.95 1.33
CA ARG A 610 -57.77 6.62 1.75
C ARG A 610 -56.75 5.61 2.25
N LEU A 611 -57.19 4.69 3.10
CA LEU A 611 -56.37 3.59 3.63
C LEU A 611 -55.75 2.79 2.48
N LYS A 612 -56.57 2.33 1.54
CA LYS A 612 -56.12 1.59 0.35
C LYS A 612 -55.10 2.36 -0.48
N SER A 613 -55.26 3.67 -0.62
CA SER A 613 -54.35 4.52 -1.40
C SER A 613 -52.97 4.65 -0.73
N VAL A 614 -52.95 4.83 0.59
CA VAL A 614 -51.70 4.87 1.38
C VAL A 614 -51.00 3.51 1.36
N VAL A 615 -51.72 2.42 1.66
CA VAL A 615 -51.15 1.07 1.70
C VAL A 615 -50.61 0.66 0.33
N SER A 616 -51.38 0.90 -0.74
CA SER A 616 -50.91 0.62 -2.11
C SER A 616 -49.64 1.38 -2.45
N HIS A 617 -49.48 2.62 -1.96
CA HIS A 617 -48.27 3.40 -2.18
C HIS A 617 -47.06 2.80 -1.43
N LEU A 618 -47.23 2.46 -0.15
CA LEU A 618 -46.16 1.84 0.65
C LEU A 618 -45.71 0.48 0.08
N VAL A 619 -46.65 -0.35 -0.36
CA VAL A 619 -46.33 -1.66 -0.94
C VAL A 619 -45.72 -1.52 -2.35
N LYS A 620 -46.37 -0.80 -3.27
CA LYS A 620 -45.95 -0.75 -4.68
C LYS A 620 -44.77 0.17 -4.95
N LYS A 621 -44.64 1.26 -4.20
CA LYS A 621 -43.55 2.24 -4.39
C LYS A 621 -42.49 2.14 -3.30
N GLY A 622 -42.86 1.82 -2.07
CA GLY A 622 -41.92 1.63 -0.97
C GLY A 622 -41.36 0.21 -0.82
N ASN A 623 -41.89 -0.78 -1.55
CA ASN A 623 -41.54 -2.20 -1.41
C ASN A 623 -41.66 -2.71 0.05
N ILE A 624 -42.62 -2.16 0.81
CA ILE A 624 -42.86 -2.57 2.19
C ILE A 624 -43.74 -3.82 2.19
N SER A 625 -43.30 -4.85 2.91
CA SER A 625 -44.04 -6.11 3.00
C SER A 625 -45.42 -5.90 3.65
N PRO A 626 -46.52 -6.40 3.06
CA PRO A 626 -47.86 -6.27 3.62
C PRO A 626 -48.01 -6.79 5.06
N VAL A 627 -47.23 -7.80 5.46
CA VAL A 627 -47.24 -8.35 6.83
C VAL A 627 -46.71 -7.38 7.89
N ARG A 628 -46.11 -6.26 7.47
CA ARG A 628 -45.62 -5.19 8.34
C ARG A 628 -46.60 -4.02 8.43
N ILE A 629 -47.75 -4.11 7.76
CA ILE A 629 -48.77 -3.07 7.72
C ILE A 629 -50.03 -3.62 8.39
N ILE A 630 -50.51 -2.92 9.42
CA ILE A 630 -51.77 -3.21 10.10
C ILE A 630 -52.77 -2.16 9.65
N GLU A 631 -53.85 -2.60 9.01
CA GLU A 631 -54.88 -1.71 8.45
C GLU A 631 -56.07 -1.61 9.41
N ILE A 632 -56.46 -0.39 9.76
CA ILE A 632 -57.64 -0.12 10.61
C ILE A 632 -58.56 0.87 9.88
N ASP A 633 -59.83 0.50 9.73
CA ASP A 633 -60.87 1.42 9.26
C ASP A 633 -61.67 1.94 10.46
N GLU A 634 -61.34 3.16 10.91
CA GLU A 634 -62.03 3.82 12.02
C GLU A 634 -63.33 4.51 11.58
N SER A 635 -63.70 4.40 10.30
CA SER A 635 -64.91 4.96 9.68
C SER A 635 -65.35 6.31 10.31
N LYS A 636 -66.56 6.37 10.88
CA LYS A 636 -67.10 7.54 11.61
C LYS A 636 -67.06 7.36 13.13
N PHE A 637 -66.29 6.38 13.61
CA PHE A 637 -66.37 5.87 14.98
C PHE A 637 -65.90 6.90 16.03
N LYS A 638 -65.07 7.89 15.64
CA LYS A 638 -64.67 8.99 16.52
C LYS A 638 -64.09 10.21 15.77
N PRO A 639 -64.76 11.38 15.73
CA PRO A 639 -64.16 12.57 15.13
C PRO A 639 -62.99 13.09 15.98
N ALA A 640 -61.90 13.50 15.33
CA ALA A 640 -60.78 14.16 16.00
C ALA A 640 -61.09 15.61 16.38
N SER A 641 -62.04 16.25 15.70
CA SER A 641 -62.58 17.54 16.08
C SER A 641 -64.05 17.66 15.73
N PRO A 642 -64.91 18.12 16.65
CA PRO A 642 -66.32 18.36 16.35
C PRO A 642 -66.52 19.58 15.43
N THR A 643 -65.55 20.50 15.37
CA THR A 643 -65.65 21.77 14.63
C THR A 643 -64.77 21.82 13.39
N ASP A 644 -63.61 21.16 13.42
CA ASP A 644 -62.63 21.15 12.34
C ASP A 644 -62.79 19.88 11.51
N LYS A 645 -63.61 20.00 10.46
CA LYS A 645 -63.95 18.87 9.59
C LYS A 645 -62.75 18.35 8.80
N ASP A 646 -61.72 19.17 8.55
CA ASP A 646 -60.48 18.74 7.88
C ASP A 646 -59.69 17.77 8.75
N LYS A 647 -59.70 17.96 10.07
CA LYS A 647 -59.08 17.01 11.03
C LYS A 647 -59.79 15.66 11.08
N ASN A 648 -61.04 15.56 10.63
CA ASN A 648 -61.75 14.27 10.58
C ASN A 648 -61.46 13.48 9.29
N ARG A 649 -60.87 14.13 8.28
CA ARG A 649 -60.56 13.53 6.98
C ARG A 649 -59.08 13.21 6.89
N ARG A 650 -58.66 12.11 7.50
CA ARG A 650 -57.22 11.81 7.60
C ARG A 650 -56.86 10.34 7.59
N VAL A 651 -55.57 10.07 7.44
CA VAL A 651 -54.93 8.80 7.75
C VAL A 651 -53.88 9.02 8.83
N THR A 652 -53.92 8.19 9.87
CA THR A 652 -53.00 8.24 11.02
C THR A 652 -52.04 7.05 11.01
N PHE A 653 -50.89 7.19 11.67
CA PHE A 653 -49.85 6.17 11.69
C PHE A 653 -49.33 5.93 13.10
N MET A 654 -49.21 4.66 13.50
CA MET A 654 -48.55 4.24 14.72
C MET A 654 -47.46 3.22 14.41
N LEU A 655 -46.23 3.49 14.82
CA LEU A 655 -45.09 2.60 14.62
C LEU A 655 -44.92 1.65 15.81
N SER A 656 -44.60 0.39 15.53
CA SER A 656 -44.27 -0.62 16.53
C SER A 656 -43.09 -1.49 16.08
N THR A 657 -42.51 -2.30 16.96
CA THR A 657 -41.33 -3.14 16.68
C THR A 657 -41.35 -4.44 17.46
N ASN A 658 -40.70 -5.49 16.94
CA ASN A 658 -40.50 -6.75 17.66
C ASN A 658 -39.16 -6.82 18.42
N ALA A 659 -38.27 -5.84 18.22
CA ALA A 659 -36.95 -5.80 18.83
C ALA A 659 -36.96 -5.02 20.15
N ARG A 660 -36.56 -5.66 21.25
CA ARG A 660 -36.48 -5.01 22.57
C ARG A 660 -35.45 -3.88 22.61
N GLN A 661 -34.42 -3.93 21.77
CA GLN A 661 -33.39 -2.89 21.69
C GLN A 661 -33.92 -1.55 21.15
N ASP A 662 -35.00 -1.56 20.38
CA ASP A 662 -35.66 -0.30 19.97
C ASP A 662 -36.33 0.41 21.13
N VAL A 663 -36.93 -0.36 22.05
CA VAL A 663 -37.48 0.18 23.30
C VAL A 663 -36.36 0.84 24.11
N VAL A 664 -35.20 0.20 24.22
CA VAL A 664 -34.00 0.79 24.85
C VAL A 664 -33.58 2.09 24.17
N ARG A 665 -33.50 2.11 22.83
CA ARG A 665 -33.20 3.33 22.06
C ARG A 665 -34.18 4.46 22.35
N GLN A 666 -35.47 4.16 22.46
CA GLN A 666 -36.50 5.15 22.78
C GLN A 666 -36.22 5.84 24.13
N PHE A 667 -35.94 5.08 25.19
CA PHE A 667 -35.61 5.65 26.51
C PHE A 667 -34.30 6.45 26.50
N ASN A 668 -33.33 6.02 25.68
CA ASN A 668 -32.02 6.66 25.61
C ASN A 668 -31.93 7.86 24.66
N SER A 669 -33.02 8.18 23.94
CA SER A 669 -33.06 9.26 22.93
C SER A 669 -32.82 10.66 23.51
N ALA A 670 -33.36 10.94 24.70
CA ALA A 670 -33.19 12.23 25.38
C ALA A 670 -31.99 12.26 26.33
N LYS A 671 -31.73 11.15 27.03
CA LYS A 671 -30.62 11.00 27.97
C LYS A 671 -30.00 9.60 27.81
N PRO A 672 -28.73 9.48 27.40
CA PRO A 672 -28.05 8.20 27.29
C PRO A 672 -28.05 7.44 28.64
N ASN A 673 -28.02 6.11 28.57
CA ASN A 673 -27.96 5.22 29.74
C ASN A 673 -29.17 5.33 30.71
N THR A 674 -30.32 5.79 30.19
CA THR A 674 -31.60 5.80 30.91
C THR A 674 -32.13 4.38 31.09
N LEU A 675 -31.97 3.52 30.08
CA LEU A 675 -32.31 2.10 30.12
C LEU A 675 -31.19 1.29 29.45
N VAL A 676 -30.82 0.16 30.05
CA VAL A 676 -29.88 -0.82 29.48
C VAL A 676 -30.52 -2.20 29.54
N LEU A 677 -30.48 -2.93 28.43
CA LEU A 677 -30.95 -4.32 28.36
C LEU A 677 -29.81 -5.22 27.90
N GLN A 678 -29.49 -6.23 28.71
CA GLN A 678 -28.57 -7.31 28.38
C GLN A 678 -29.29 -8.64 28.55
N GLU A 679 -29.17 -9.55 27.59
CA GLU A 679 -29.77 -10.89 27.66
C GLU A 679 -28.73 -11.90 27.21
N GLY A 680 -28.50 -12.96 27.98
CA GLY A 680 -27.47 -13.94 27.68
C GLY A 680 -27.03 -14.75 28.88
N TYR A 681 -25.98 -15.55 28.68
CA TYR A 681 -25.30 -16.24 29.76
C TYR A 681 -24.32 -15.30 30.47
N PHE A 682 -24.37 -15.30 31.81
CA PHE A 682 -23.46 -14.54 32.67
C PHE A 682 -22.75 -15.50 33.62
N GLN A 683 -21.43 -15.43 33.63
CA GLN A 683 -20.56 -16.05 34.63
C GLN A 683 -20.31 -15.06 35.78
N LYS A 684 -19.85 -15.60 36.91
CA LYS A 684 -19.47 -14.77 38.05
C LYS A 684 -18.38 -13.76 37.65
N GLY A 685 -18.61 -12.48 37.93
CA GLY A 685 -17.71 -11.37 37.61
C GLY A 685 -18.02 -10.66 36.27
N GLU A 686 -18.92 -11.18 35.43
CA GLU A 686 -19.26 -10.56 34.14
C GLU A 686 -20.31 -9.46 34.27
N ASN A 687 -21.19 -9.52 35.28
CA ASN A 687 -22.19 -8.49 35.53
C ASN A 687 -22.44 -8.32 37.04
N LYS A 688 -22.14 -7.10 37.53
CA LYS A 688 -22.25 -6.73 38.94
C LYS A 688 -23.63 -6.92 39.58
N TYR A 689 -24.71 -6.89 38.80
CA TYR A 689 -26.06 -7.10 39.30
C TYR A 689 -26.40 -8.59 39.38
N ILE A 690 -25.97 -9.37 38.39
CA ILE A 690 -26.06 -10.84 38.43
C ILE A 690 -25.23 -11.41 39.59
N ASP A 691 -24.05 -10.84 39.85
CA ASP A 691 -23.19 -11.25 40.97
C ASP A 691 -23.80 -10.93 42.34
N ALA A 692 -24.62 -9.87 42.42
CA ALA A 692 -25.29 -9.44 43.65
C ALA A 692 -26.62 -10.16 43.90
N ALA A 693 -27.14 -10.89 42.91
CA ALA A 693 -28.42 -11.59 43.00
C ALA A 693 -28.25 -13.05 43.46
N ALA A 694 -29.30 -13.60 44.06
CA ALA A 694 -29.35 -15.04 44.29
C ALA A 694 -29.54 -15.74 42.93
N TRP A 695 -28.66 -16.68 42.57
CA TRP A 695 -28.78 -17.46 41.34
C TRP A 695 -29.91 -18.50 41.44
N LYS A 696 -31.15 -18.00 41.39
CA LYS A 696 -32.39 -18.76 41.43
C LYS A 696 -33.29 -18.27 40.30
N VAL A 697 -33.94 -19.21 39.61
CA VAL A 697 -34.86 -18.90 38.50
C VAL A 697 -36.01 -18.03 39.02
N GLY A 698 -36.32 -16.96 38.27
CA GLY A 698 -37.36 -16.00 38.60
C GLY A 698 -36.89 -14.55 38.49
N LYS A 699 -37.84 -13.65 38.71
CA LYS A 699 -37.63 -12.21 38.67
C LYS A 699 -37.19 -11.67 40.01
N GLN A 700 -36.16 -10.84 40.01
CA GLN A 700 -35.64 -10.14 41.19
C GLN A 700 -35.45 -8.67 40.81
N THR A 701 -35.79 -7.76 41.72
CA THR A 701 -35.55 -6.33 41.52
C THR A 701 -34.51 -5.88 42.54
N LEU A 702 -33.48 -5.19 42.06
CA LEU A 702 -32.40 -4.64 42.87
C LEU A 702 -32.39 -3.11 42.75
N GLU A 703 -32.17 -2.43 43.86
CA GLU A 703 -31.93 -0.99 43.90
C GLU A 703 -30.46 -0.76 44.28
N LYS A 704 -29.66 -0.16 43.39
CA LYS A 704 -28.23 0.09 43.66
C LYS A 704 -27.73 1.35 42.96
N GLY A 705 -27.17 2.28 43.73
CA GLY A 705 -26.60 3.52 43.20
C GLY A 705 -27.63 4.44 42.54
N GLY A 706 -28.85 4.49 43.07
CA GLY A 706 -29.96 5.29 42.52
C GLY A 706 -30.60 4.69 41.26
N ARG A 707 -30.21 3.48 40.87
CA ARG A 707 -30.74 2.75 39.71
C ARG A 707 -31.55 1.54 40.15
N THR A 708 -32.56 1.23 39.34
CA THR A 708 -33.54 0.17 39.59
C THR A 708 -33.39 -0.89 38.52
N VAL A 709 -32.97 -2.09 38.90
CA VAL A 709 -32.61 -3.17 37.98
C VAL A 709 -33.53 -4.36 38.16
N LEU A 710 -34.21 -4.77 37.09
CA LEU A 710 -34.92 -6.05 37.02
C LEU A 710 -33.98 -7.11 36.44
N LEU A 711 -33.81 -8.18 37.19
CA LEU A 711 -33.14 -9.40 36.76
C LEU A 711 -34.20 -10.47 36.56
N ASP A 712 -34.27 -11.03 35.36
CA ASP A 712 -35.10 -12.19 35.07
C ASP A 712 -34.17 -13.37 34.78
N ILE A 713 -33.87 -14.15 35.82
CA ILE A 713 -33.03 -15.34 35.69
C ILE A 713 -33.91 -16.46 35.17
N GLN A 714 -33.67 -16.87 33.94
CA GLN A 714 -34.47 -17.90 33.27
C GLN A 714 -33.87 -19.29 33.47
N LYS A 715 -32.54 -19.38 33.64
CA LYS A 715 -31.83 -20.65 33.81
C LYS A 715 -30.57 -20.49 34.65
N VAL A 716 -30.27 -21.48 35.48
CA VAL A 716 -29.02 -21.59 36.24
C VAL A 716 -28.32 -22.88 35.82
N ASP A 717 -27.14 -22.77 35.21
CA ASP A 717 -26.31 -23.90 34.80
C ASP A 717 -25.19 -24.10 35.84
N PRO A 718 -25.10 -25.27 36.50
CA PRO A 718 -24.00 -25.56 37.42
C PRO A 718 -22.67 -25.72 36.67
N ALA A 719 -21.56 -25.69 37.42
CA ALA A 719 -20.26 -26.08 36.88
C ALA A 719 -20.33 -27.48 36.30
N ARG A 720 -19.78 -27.67 35.11
CA ARG A 720 -19.64 -28.99 34.51
C ARG A 720 -18.48 -29.01 33.53
N VAL A 721 -18.06 -30.21 33.16
CA VAL A 721 -17.14 -30.39 32.05
C VAL A 721 -17.83 -29.93 30.75
N LYS A 722 -17.11 -29.14 29.95
CA LYS A 722 -17.51 -28.78 28.57
C LYS A 722 -17.61 -30.05 27.76
N THR A 723 -18.66 -30.21 26.99
CA THR A 723 -18.74 -31.29 25.99
C THR A 723 -17.63 -31.13 24.94
N LEU A 724 -17.30 -32.21 24.23
CA LEU A 724 -16.33 -32.16 23.13
C LEU A 724 -16.69 -31.07 22.09
N ALA A 725 -17.98 -30.88 21.80
CA ALA A 725 -18.41 -29.84 20.88
C ALA A 725 -18.10 -28.42 21.39
N GLU A 726 -18.28 -28.18 22.71
CA GLU A 726 -17.97 -26.90 23.36
C GLU A 726 -16.46 -26.65 23.52
N ALA A 727 -15.65 -27.71 23.62
CA ALA A 727 -14.19 -27.65 23.77
C ALA A 727 -13.41 -27.84 22.46
N ARG A 728 -14.09 -28.08 21.33
CA ARG A 728 -13.48 -28.58 20.08
C ARG A 728 -12.26 -27.78 19.63
N GLY A 729 -12.35 -26.44 19.61
CA GLY A 729 -11.22 -25.61 19.17
C GLY A 729 -10.00 -25.72 20.09
N GLN A 730 -10.20 -25.79 21.40
CA GLN A 730 -9.11 -25.97 22.37
C GLN A 730 -8.50 -27.38 22.24
N VAL A 731 -9.36 -28.40 22.12
CA VAL A 731 -8.96 -29.80 21.91
C VAL A 731 -8.13 -29.94 20.64
N ILE A 732 -8.53 -29.35 19.51
CA ILE A 732 -7.77 -29.42 18.25
C ILE A 732 -6.37 -28.85 18.43
N ASN A 733 -6.24 -27.67 19.04
CA ASN A 733 -4.94 -27.01 19.23
C ASN A 733 -4.01 -27.82 20.15
N GLU A 734 -4.51 -28.29 21.29
CA GLU A 734 -3.72 -29.10 22.23
C GLU A 734 -3.38 -30.48 21.63
N TYR A 735 -4.30 -31.06 20.84
CA TYR A 735 -4.06 -32.30 20.12
C TYR A 735 -3.00 -32.13 19.03
N GLN A 736 -2.98 -30.99 18.34
CA GLN A 736 -1.94 -30.63 17.38
C GLN A 736 -0.54 -30.64 18.04
N LEU A 737 -0.39 -30.00 19.21
CA LEU A 737 0.85 -30.01 19.99
C LEU A 737 1.25 -31.43 20.41
N TYR A 738 0.28 -32.25 20.81
CA TYR A 738 0.51 -33.66 21.16
C TYR A 738 0.99 -34.47 19.96
N LEU A 739 0.36 -34.32 18.79
CA LEU A 739 0.75 -34.99 17.55
C LEU A 739 2.17 -34.59 17.13
N GLU A 740 2.51 -33.31 17.18
CA GLU A 740 3.84 -32.82 16.82
C GLU A 740 4.91 -33.40 17.75
N LYS A 741 4.68 -33.39 19.07
CA LYS A 741 5.62 -33.95 20.04
C LYS A 741 5.88 -35.44 19.80
N ASN A 742 4.83 -36.20 19.53
CA ASN A 742 4.95 -37.63 19.25
C ASN A 742 5.69 -37.86 17.94
N TRP A 743 5.32 -37.14 16.88
CA TRP A 743 5.98 -37.24 15.59
C TRP A 743 7.48 -36.91 15.68
N VAL A 744 7.86 -35.85 16.38
CA VAL A 744 9.29 -35.53 16.61
C VAL A 744 10.00 -36.64 17.40
N THR A 745 9.33 -37.27 18.36
CA THR A 745 9.89 -38.42 19.11
C THR A 745 10.13 -39.60 18.17
N ASP A 746 9.18 -39.91 17.30
CA ASP A 746 9.32 -40.97 16.29
C ASP A 746 10.46 -40.65 15.30
N LEU A 747 10.58 -39.40 14.88
CA LEU A 747 11.67 -38.94 14.02
C LEU A 747 13.04 -39.09 14.69
N LYS A 748 13.17 -38.80 15.98
CA LYS A 748 14.42 -39.01 16.75
C LYS A 748 14.79 -40.48 16.86
N ASN A 749 13.80 -41.36 16.96
CA ASN A 749 14.03 -42.81 16.97
C ASN A 749 14.45 -43.33 15.58
N ARG A 750 13.89 -42.74 14.52
CA ARG A 750 14.18 -43.12 13.13
C ARG A 750 15.52 -42.57 12.63
N PHE A 751 15.85 -41.32 12.94
CA PHE A 751 17.05 -40.63 12.48
C PHE A 751 17.98 -40.37 13.67
N LYS A 752 19.08 -41.12 13.73
CA LYS A 752 20.08 -40.99 14.80
C LYS A 752 20.69 -39.58 14.77
N VAL A 753 20.67 -38.90 15.93
CA VAL A 753 21.29 -37.59 16.12
C VAL A 753 22.57 -37.76 16.95
N SER A 754 23.66 -37.13 16.51
CA SER A 754 24.92 -37.02 17.26
C SER A 754 25.42 -35.58 17.20
N VAL A 755 25.75 -35.02 18.36
CA VAL A 755 26.27 -33.65 18.47
C VAL A 755 27.73 -33.72 18.90
N ASN A 756 28.58 -32.95 18.24
CA ASN A 756 29.97 -32.76 18.63
C ASN A 756 30.04 -31.71 19.74
N GLU A 757 30.09 -32.18 20.99
CA GLU A 757 30.12 -31.34 22.19
C GLU A 757 31.37 -30.44 22.27
N GLU A 758 32.49 -30.84 21.65
CA GLU A 758 33.70 -30.02 21.63
C GLU A 758 33.52 -28.80 20.72
N GLU A 759 32.91 -29.00 19.54
CA GLU A 759 32.60 -27.91 18.62
C GLU A 759 31.49 -27.01 19.16
N LEU A 760 30.46 -27.60 19.78
CA LEU A 760 29.38 -26.82 20.41
C LEU A 760 29.90 -25.86 21.49
N LYS A 761 30.89 -26.27 22.29
CA LYS A 761 31.51 -25.43 23.32
C LYS A 761 32.30 -24.24 22.77
N LYS A 762 32.72 -24.30 21.49
CA LYS A 762 33.44 -23.21 20.82
C LYS A 762 32.50 -22.12 20.29
N LEU A 763 31.20 -22.43 20.16
CA LEU A 763 30.15 -21.48 19.79
C LEU A 763 29.74 -20.71 21.06
N LYS A 764 30.51 -19.68 21.41
CA LYS A 764 30.24 -18.76 22.53
C LYS A 764 29.75 -17.41 22.04
#